data_AF-A0A1H0Z004-F1
#
_entry.id   AF-A0A1H0Z004-F1
#
_cell.length_a   1.000
_cell.length_b   1.000
_cell.length_c   1.000
_cell.angle_alpha   90.00
_cell.angle_beta   90.00
_cell.angle_gamma   90.00
#
_symmetry.space_group_name_H-M   'P 1'
#
loop_
_entity.id
_entity.type
_entity.pdbx_description
1 polymer ?
#
loop_
_entity_poly.entity_id
_entity_poly.type
_entity_poly.pdbx_seq_one_letter_code
_entity_poly.pdbx_strand_id
1 'polypeptide(L)'
;MSHYLQRINSELQDNHFWQILVTCSHDELFTHGESFLAHMEEFSPGMRIIFNFTCKPQKAVEFLREKLIYNSVIYTIRSKRNSEPILNSAAASKWLLRSTLQPVLVMNIRTSCKQDLNFLPVDLHNADISTWTGKDGKGPYVTWLHSNWQTKRFVGKHSRSLETILTDGWSENSTSHGKNNKNNNLAKFSQFPDYYEFDVEAPSKKLVRPDIIILAQKQDVGTKHLLKRNEFLMRAERLSRPNRVAWRLFPNIIAQYEQSQKQTCKIIPIPHWEITELFVEKFIDYKKVYAPHLRRSQIDLPNVIFYMQEYLSQIFTTGKNGWGPEGDAYQSTEYLRHNIDPKYREFKSNFAISRQTRADQGHKNIKHLSLFDLLIPLQVPDDEALSNFGNCGQENLVDLISKFAQSSQLTVLFRKHPHDHSKFFMRMSARYSGTFVKFSIHGHIHDVIRKSKAVVVINSGVGFEAMLLNKPVIAFGKAIYDAVVTTATAETIGASIHQALDENPQTRLNRYDLFLSWFLFEFACKIDNSRLNFRDSETSVLTKLNNPHLDRWEHEACASISSFEGENHTNSRKADLSRHKKLHALNKSTFGLISKIWKYKNYGLTLANKRLKNHFLPKFDPSFLDGKRIALVGNASSLLDSCHGEEIDRHDIVIRLNLGYPLIVRDGIGAHQIPKEFLYGIFHDSRSVGQDPYPILRKNAPEELIDAHTHVCATGRRTDIWSCSTVDKSRQTFFAPLFNCRMIACHPNTQHISFGLLMKRRIEKLPPHITSELKRKLATDPTSGLIWIDFLMQTNLRELDLYGFDFSATGHVVRQSQNILVARNKFTHLPGVERDYVLNSVLPKDTRISLIKSARACCV
;
A
#
# COMPACT_ATOMS: atom_id res chain seq x y z
N MET A 1 -19.75 20.49 15.04
CA MET A 1 -18.98 19.70 16.03
C MET A 1 -17.71 19.22 15.35
N SER A 2 -16.52 19.51 15.90
CA SER A 2 -15.27 18.97 15.34
C SER A 2 -14.96 17.62 15.97
N HIS A 3 -15.41 16.55 15.31
CA HIS A 3 -14.83 15.23 15.53
C HIS A 3 -13.41 15.24 14.94
N TYR A 4 -12.53 14.41 15.49
CA TYR A 4 -11.22 14.19 14.91
C TYR A 4 -10.69 12.78 15.11
N LEU A 5 -9.74 12.39 14.25
CA LEU A 5 -9.05 11.09 14.30
C LEU A 5 -7.71 11.23 15.00
N GLN A 6 -7.52 10.44 16.04
CA GLN A 6 -6.26 10.27 16.74
C GLN A 6 -5.75 8.85 16.51
N ARG A 7 -4.49 8.73 16.10
CA ARG A 7 -3.82 7.44 15.93
C ARG A 7 -3.40 6.89 17.29
N ILE A 8 -3.67 5.61 17.55
CA ILE A 8 -3.30 4.95 18.80
C ILE A 8 -1.95 4.24 18.67
N ASN A 9 -1.74 3.48 17.59
CA ASN A 9 -0.49 2.73 17.36
C ASN A 9 0.40 3.38 16.30
N SER A 10 1.71 3.41 16.54
CA SER A 10 2.68 4.18 15.75
C SER A 10 3.48 3.36 14.75
N GLU A 11 3.57 2.04 14.94
CA GLU A 11 4.65 1.24 14.33
C GLU A 11 4.45 0.91 12.84
N LEU A 12 3.20 0.89 12.37
CA LEU A 12 2.85 0.48 11.02
C LEU A 12 2.53 1.67 10.11
N GLN A 13 2.65 1.55 8.80
CA GLN A 13 2.09 2.57 7.90
C GLN A 13 0.61 2.31 7.65
N ASP A 14 -0.22 3.35 7.73
CA ASP A 14 -1.64 3.23 7.41
C ASP A 14 -1.89 3.28 5.91
N ASN A 15 -1.75 2.13 5.27
CA ASN A 15 -2.00 2.00 3.85
C ASN A 15 -3.44 1.58 3.52
N HIS A 16 -4.44 1.63 4.41
CA HIS A 16 -5.79 1.11 4.12
C HIS A 16 -6.65 2.03 3.25
N PHE A 17 -7.57 1.44 2.46
CA PHE A 17 -8.47 2.20 1.56
C PHE A 17 -9.95 2.17 1.98
N TRP A 18 -10.24 1.46 3.06
CA TRP A 18 -11.52 1.38 3.76
C TRP A 18 -11.23 1.15 5.25
N GLN A 19 -12.23 1.30 6.11
CA GLN A 19 -12.02 1.28 7.57
C GLN A 19 -13.19 0.61 8.29
N ILE A 20 -12.91 0.02 9.45
CA ILE A 20 -13.90 -0.52 10.37
C ILE A 20 -14.18 0.54 11.45
N LEU A 21 -15.44 0.81 11.74
CA LEU A 21 -15.89 1.65 12.85
C LEU A 21 -16.53 0.76 13.91
N VAL A 22 -15.99 0.81 15.12
CA VAL A 22 -16.54 0.16 16.31
C VAL A 22 -16.91 1.25 17.30
N THR A 23 -18.19 1.31 17.70
CA THR A 23 -18.63 2.21 18.77
C THR A 23 -18.92 1.40 20.02
N CYS A 24 -18.31 1.78 21.14
CA CYS A 24 -18.46 1.05 22.41
C CYS A 24 -18.26 1.95 23.64
N SER A 25 -18.73 1.47 24.78
CA SER A 25 -18.39 1.96 26.12
C SER A 25 -17.05 1.40 26.62
N HIS A 26 -16.54 1.92 27.74
CA HIS A 26 -15.35 1.34 28.40
C HIS A 26 -15.61 -0.11 28.84
N ASP A 27 -16.77 -0.39 29.44
CA ASP A 27 -17.08 -1.72 29.97
C ASP A 27 -17.13 -2.76 28.84
N GLU A 28 -17.73 -2.41 27.70
CA GLU A 28 -17.74 -3.27 26.51
C GLU A 28 -16.33 -3.48 25.94
N LEU A 29 -15.49 -2.42 25.91
CA LEU A 29 -14.11 -2.55 25.46
C LEU A 29 -13.30 -3.47 26.37
N PHE A 30 -13.39 -3.29 27.68
CA PHE A 30 -12.62 -4.09 28.64
C PHE A 30 -13.11 -5.54 28.68
N THR A 31 -14.39 -5.78 28.41
CA THR A 31 -14.97 -7.13 28.38
C THR A 31 -14.69 -7.86 27.06
N HIS A 32 -14.86 -7.18 25.92
CA HIS A 32 -14.87 -7.83 24.60
C HIS A 32 -13.71 -7.43 23.68
N GLY A 33 -13.03 -6.31 23.96
CA GLY A 33 -12.06 -5.70 23.04
C GLY A 33 -10.84 -6.58 22.75
N GLU A 34 -10.31 -7.31 23.74
CA GLU A 34 -9.19 -8.24 23.52
C GLU A 34 -9.58 -9.38 22.59
N SER A 35 -10.77 -9.95 22.80
CA SER A 35 -11.31 -11.04 21.98
C SER A 35 -11.60 -10.58 20.55
N PHE A 36 -12.24 -9.40 20.42
CA PHE A 36 -12.51 -8.77 19.13
C PHE A 36 -11.23 -8.57 18.32
N LEU A 37 -10.21 -7.95 18.92
CA LEU A 37 -8.94 -7.69 18.24
C LEU A 37 -8.19 -8.99 17.92
N ALA A 38 -8.21 -9.99 18.81
CA ALA A 38 -7.61 -11.30 18.54
C ALA A 38 -8.27 -12.01 17.35
N HIS A 39 -9.60 -11.95 17.25
CA HIS A 39 -10.34 -12.51 16.13
C HIS A 39 -10.06 -11.75 14.82
N MET A 40 -10.03 -10.42 14.88
CA MET A 40 -9.64 -9.59 13.74
C MET A 40 -8.23 -9.93 13.25
N GLU A 41 -7.25 -10.12 14.13
CA GLU A 41 -5.89 -10.52 13.72
C GLU A 41 -5.81 -11.93 13.14
N GLU A 42 -6.65 -12.86 13.59
CA GLU A 42 -6.66 -14.22 13.09
C GLU A 42 -7.22 -14.29 11.66
N PHE A 43 -8.38 -13.69 11.43
CA PHE A 43 -9.11 -13.85 10.17
C PHE A 43 -8.87 -12.71 9.18
N SER A 44 -8.64 -11.49 9.68
CA SER A 44 -8.53 -10.26 8.89
C SER A 44 -7.35 -9.40 9.38
N PRO A 45 -6.12 -9.94 9.38
CA PRO A 45 -4.98 -9.27 9.99
C PRO A 45 -4.74 -7.88 9.40
N GLY A 46 -4.16 -7.01 10.23
CA GLY A 46 -3.67 -5.69 9.81
C GLY A 46 -4.72 -4.66 9.43
N MET A 47 -6.01 -4.93 9.64
CA MET A 47 -7.12 -4.04 9.28
C MET A 47 -7.04 -2.65 9.93
N ARG A 48 -7.62 -1.64 9.28
CA ARG A 48 -7.80 -0.30 9.87
C ARG A 48 -9.06 -0.28 10.73
N ILE A 49 -8.90 -0.11 12.04
CA ILE A 49 -9.98 -0.13 13.03
C ILE A 49 -10.07 1.23 13.73
N ILE A 50 -11.28 1.77 13.82
CA ILE A 50 -11.58 3.06 14.40
C ILE A 50 -12.54 2.87 15.56
N PHE A 51 -12.06 3.11 16.77
CA PHE A 51 -12.87 3.08 17.98
C PHE A 51 -13.50 4.43 18.26
N ASN A 52 -14.81 4.43 18.45
CA ASN A 52 -15.58 5.60 18.84
C ASN A 52 -16.16 5.37 20.24
N PHE A 53 -15.64 6.07 21.22
CA PHE A 53 -16.02 5.85 22.62
C PHE A 53 -17.20 6.75 23.02
N THR A 54 -18.14 6.17 23.77
CA THR A 54 -19.33 6.90 24.27
C THR A 54 -19.03 7.75 25.51
N CYS A 55 -17.82 7.61 26.06
CA CYS A 55 -17.33 8.29 27.26
C CYS A 55 -15.86 8.71 27.07
N LYS A 56 -15.28 9.40 28.07
CA LYS A 56 -13.93 10.00 27.98
C LYS A 56 -12.84 8.96 27.67
N PRO A 57 -12.09 9.09 26.57
CA PRO A 57 -11.33 7.97 25.99
C PRO A 57 -10.00 7.62 26.69
N GLN A 58 -9.60 8.29 27.78
CA GLN A 58 -8.25 8.13 28.36
C GLN A 58 -7.94 6.68 28.75
N LYS A 59 -8.75 6.06 29.61
CA LYS A 59 -8.56 4.67 30.05
C LYS A 59 -8.71 3.67 28.89
N ALA A 60 -9.62 3.92 27.96
CA ALA A 60 -9.78 3.08 26.76
C ALA A 60 -8.55 3.14 25.84
N VAL A 61 -7.96 4.32 25.65
CA VAL A 61 -6.75 4.49 24.85
C VAL A 61 -5.56 3.83 25.52
N GLU A 62 -5.43 3.94 26.85
CA GLU A 62 -4.42 3.21 27.63
C GLU A 62 -4.55 1.71 27.46
N PHE A 63 -5.76 1.14 27.63
CA PHE A 63 -6.02 -0.27 27.39
C PHE A 63 -5.62 -0.70 25.96
N LEU A 64 -6.04 0.05 24.93
CA LEU A 64 -5.66 -0.27 23.56
C LEU A 64 -4.15 -0.15 23.32
N ARG A 65 -3.45 0.75 24.05
CA ARG A 65 -1.99 0.91 24.00
C ARG A 65 -1.25 -0.23 24.67
N GLU A 66 -1.74 -0.70 25.82
CA GLU A 66 -1.16 -1.86 26.52
C GLU A 66 -1.32 -3.14 25.69
N LYS A 67 -2.40 -3.21 24.91
CA LYS A 67 -2.72 -4.35 24.04
C LYS A 67 -2.15 -4.23 22.62
N LEU A 68 -1.15 -3.36 22.37
CA LEU A 68 -0.55 -3.10 21.04
C LEU A 68 0.22 -4.26 20.37
N ILE A 69 -0.02 -5.50 20.80
CA ILE A 69 0.50 -6.70 20.12
C ILE A 69 -0.20 -6.89 18.74
N TYR A 70 -1.26 -6.15 18.42
CA TYR A 70 -2.02 -6.28 17.17
C TYR A 70 -1.41 -5.52 15.98
N ASN A 71 -1.52 -6.08 14.77
CA ASN A 71 -1.05 -5.43 13.54
C ASN A 71 -2.07 -4.43 12.98
N SER A 72 -3.30 -4.46 13.48
CA SER A 72 -4.36 -3.56 13.05
C SER A 72 -3.94 -2.11 13.25
N VAL A 73 -4.25 -1.25 12.28
CA VAL A 73 -4.00 0.19 12.42
C VAL A 73 -5.16 0.79 13.20
N ILE A 74 -4.90 1.15 14.46
CA ILE A 74 -5.93 1.54 15.42
C ILE A 74 -6.00 3.07 15.54
N TYR A 75 -7.22 3.58 15.42
CA TYR A 75 -7.59 4.96 15.65
C TYR A 75 -8.67 5.08 16.71
N THR A 76 -8.76 6.27 17.30
CA THR A 76 -9.96 6.70 18.02
C THR A 76 -10.56 7.97 17.44
N ILE A 77 -11.88 8.09 17.48
CA ILE A 77 -12.60 9.35 17.22
C ILE A 77 -12.84 10.05 18.55
N ARG A 78 -12.40 11.30 18.67
CA ARG A 78 -12.78 12.16 19.79
C ARG A 78 -13.89 13.12 19.38
N SER A 79 -15.02 13.06 20.10
CA SER A 79 -16.10 14.06 20.05
C SER A 79 -15.95 15.06 21.19
N LYS A 80 -16.33 16.33 20.96
CA LYS A 80 -16.34 17.38 22.00
C LYS A 80 -17.53 17.29 22.97
N ARG A 81 -18.47 16.35 22.77
CA ARG A 81 -19.62 16.14 23.67
C ARG A 81 -19.82 14.66 23.97
N ASN A 82 -20.25 14.37 25.19
CA ASN A 82 -20.81 13.08 25.58
C ASN A 82 -22.23 12.98 24.99
N SER A 83 -22.50 11.97 24.19
CA SER A 83 -23.84 11.62 23.68
C SER A 83 -23.98 10.10 23.56
N GLU A 84 -25.19 9.59 23.33
CA GLU A 84 -25.52 8.16 23.29
C GLU A 84 -24.81 7.36 22.16
N PRO A 85 -24.53 6.04 22.36
CA PRO A 85 -23.78 5.20 21.42
C PRO A 85 -24.26 5.21 19.96
N ILE A 86 -25.56 5.09 19.71
CA ILE A 86 -26.11 4.95 18.34
C ILE A 86 -26.04 6.28 17.58
N LEU A 87 -26.44 7.38 18.25
CA LEU A 87 -26.26 8.75 17.76
C LEU A 87 -24.78 9.03 17.47
N ASN A 88 -23.87 8.43 18.25
CA ASN A 88 -22.43 8.51 18.00
C ASN A 88 -22.00 7.69 16.78
N SER A 89 -22.51 6.48 16.54
CA SER A 89 -22.16 5.66 15.36
C SER A 89 -22.55 6.31 14.03
N ALA A 90 -23.78 6.84 13.93
CA ALA A 90 -24.25 7.52 12.73
C ALA A 90 -23.46 8.82 12.47
N ALA A 91 -23.23 9.62 13.52
CA ALA A 91 -22.43 10.85 13.43
C ALA A 91 -20.97 10.56 13.06
N ALA A 92 -20.34 9.57 13.69
CA ALA A 92 -18.99 9.13 13.41
C ALA A 92 -18.86 8.62 11.97
N SER A 93 -19.77 7.77 11.51
CA SER A 93 -19.82 7.27 10.12
C SER A 93 -19.90 8.42 9.12
N LYS A 94 -20.84 9.36 9.32
CA LYS A 94 -21.00 10.55 8.48
C LYS A 94 -19.72 11.38 8.42
N TRP A 95 -19.08 11.59 9.56
CA TRP A 95 -17.86 12.37 9.64
C TRP A 95 -16.70 11.63 8.96
N LEU A 96 -16.52 10.34 9.21
CA LEU A 96 -15.48 9.50 8.59
C LEU A 96 -15.56 9.51 7.06
N LEU A 97 -16.75 9.27 6.50
CA LEU A 97 -16.98 9.28 5.05
C LEU A 97 -16.55 10.61 4.41
N ARG A 98 -16.76 11.74 5.10
CA ARG A 98 -16.41 13.08 4.61
C ARG A 98 -14.93 13.41 4.80
N SER A 99 -14.36 13.00 5.93
CA SER A 99 -13.00 13.31 6.34
C SER A 99 -11.96 12.46 5.64
N THR A 100 -12.15 11.14 5.71
CA THR A 100 -11.22 10.13 5.17
C THR A 100 -11.46 9.83 3.70
N LEU A 101 -12.68 10.08 3.19
CA LEU A 101 -13.10 9.66 1.84
C LEU A 101 -12.95 8.15 1.59
N GLN A 102 -12.93 7.35 2.65
CA GLN A 102 -12.87 5.90 2.61
C GLN A 102 -14.21 5.30 3.00
N PRO A 103 -14.59 4.12 2.49
CA PRO A 103 -15.75 3.40 2.96
C PRO A 103 -15.62 3.01 4.43
N VAL A 104 -16.75 2.77 5.08
CA VAL A 104 -16.83 2.43 6.50
C VAL A 104 -17.63 1.15 6.66
N LEU A 105 -17.06 0.16 7.33
CA LEU A 105 -17.77 -0.98 7.87
C LEU A 105 -18.08 -0.71 9.34
N VAL A 106 -19.35 -0.47 9.68
CA VAL A 106 -19.79 -0.35 11.06
C VAL A 106 -19.99 -1.74 11.61
N MET A 107 -19.35 -2.06 12.74
CA MET A 107 -19.38 -3.38 13.36
C MET A 107 -19.52 -3.25 14.88
N ASN A 108 -20.34 -4.10 15.49
CA ASN A 108 -20.41 -4.20 16.94
C ASN A 108 -19.14 -4.90 17.49
N ILE A 109 -18.63 -4.44 18.65
CA ILE A 109 -17.43 -5.00 19.28
C ILE A 109 -17.58 -6.48 19.66
N ARG A 110 -18.81 -6.98 19.82
CA ARG A 110 -19.09 -8.38 20.10
C ARG A 110 -19.10 -9.24 18.84
N THR A 111 -19.29 -8.64 17.66
CA THR A 111 -19.42 -9.39 16.42
C THR A 111 -18.07 -9.93 15.98
N SER A 112 -18.09 -11.13 15.40
CA SER A 112 -16.92 -11.77 14.80
C SER A 112 -17.22 -12.21 13.36
N CYS A 113 -16.18 -12.42 12.56
CA CYS A 113 -16.31 -12.84 11.16
C CYS A 113 -15.20 -13.82 10.83
N LYS A 114 -15.58 -15.03 10.41
CA LYS A 114 -14.62 -16.10 10.08
C LYS A 114 -13.97 -15.91 8.71
N GLN A 115 -14.53 -15.06 7.87
CA GLN A 115 -14.01 -14.72 6.55
C GLN A 115 -13.10 -13.50 6.65
N ASP A 116 -12.11 -13.46 5.77
CA ASP A 116 -11.15 -12.36 5.68
C ASP A 116 -11.80 -11.14 5.03
N LEU A 117 -12.03 -10.13 5.86
CA LEU A 117 -12.65 -8.89 5.48
C LEU A 117 -11.77 -8.07 4.53
N ASN A 118 -10.49 -8.39 4.31
CA ASN A 118 -9.69 -7.70 3.30
C ASN A 118 -10.28 -7.85 1.88
N PHE A 119 -11.06 -8.91 1.60
CA PHE A 119 -11.78 -9.05 0.31
C PHE A 119 -13.07 -8.25 0.24
N LEU A 120 -13.68 -7.92 1.38
CA LEU A 120 -14.99 -7.27 1.47
C LEU A 120 -15.19 -6.08 0.53
N PRO A 121 -14.20 -5.18 0.33
CA PRO A 121 -14.36 -4.08 -0.62
C PRO A 121 -14.63 -4.54 -2.05
N VAL A 122 -14.15 -5.72 -2.45
CA VAL A 122 -14.39 -6.32 -3.76
C VAL A 122 -15.84 -6.80 -3.85
N ASP A 123 -16.37 -7.43 -2.82
CA ASP A 123 -17.74 -7.97 -2.87
C ASP A 123 -18.79 -6.87 -2.80
N LEU A 124 -18.50 -5.80 -2.05
CA LEU A 124 -19.43 -4.73 -1.77
C LEU A 124 -19.17 -3.42 -2.54
N HIS A 125 -18.24 -3.40 -3.52
CA HIS A 125 -17.96 -2.17 -4.29
C HIS A 125 -19.15 -1.67 -5.11
N ASN A 126 -20.08 -2.57 -5.48
CA ASN A 126 -21.25 -2.23 -6.29
C ASN A 126 -22.47 -1.79 -5.47
N ALA A 127 -22.42 -1.97 -4.15
CA ALA A 127 -23.45 -1.53 -3.22
C ALA A 127 -23.06 -0.19 -2.59
N ASP A 128 -24.03 0.69 -2.40
CA ASP A 128 -23.80 1.96 -1.70
C ASP A 128 -23.89 1.78 -0.18
N ILE A 129 -24.84 0.92 0.24
CA ILE A 129 -25.09 0.53 1.64
C ILE A 129 -25.43 -0.96 1.65
N SER A 130 -24.81 -1.73 2.54
CA SER A 130 -25.18 -3.12 2.78
C SER A 130 -25.33 -3.40 4.27
N THR A 131 -26.27 -4.25 4.68
CA THR A 131 -26.52 -4.58 6.09
C THR A 131 -26.56 -6.08 6.31
N TRP A 132 -26.08 -6.54 7.45
CA TRP A 132 -26.24 -7.92 7.91
C TRP A 132 -26.93 -7.91 9.26
N THR A 133 -28.03 -8.64 9.36
CA THR A 133 -28.83 -8.80 10.58
C THR A 133 -28.62 -10.20 11.16
N GLY A 134 -28.47 -10.28 12.47
CA GLY A 134 -28.33 -11.55 13.18
C GLY A 134 -29.61 -12.38 13.11
N LYS A 135 -29.50 -13.68 13.43
CA LYS A 135 -30.64 -14.61 13.46
C LYS A 135 -31.70 -14.25 14.50
N ASP A 136 -31.37 -13.39 15.46
CA ASP A 136 -32.28 -12.90 16.51
C ASP A 136 -33.13 -11.70 16.06
N GLY A 137 -32.86 -11.13 14.89
CA GLY A 137 -33.65 -10.05 14.29
C GLY A 137 -33.55 -8.70 15.00
N LYS A 138 -32.64 -8.52 15.98
CA LYS A 138 -32.55 -7.32 16.83
C LYS A 138 -31.79 -6.13 16.24
N GLY A 139 -31.57 -6.13 14.92
CA GLY A 139 -30.92 -5.05 14.17
C GLY A 139 -29.71 -5.51 13.36
N PRO A 140 -29.11 -4.64 12.53
CA PRO A 140 -27.92 -5.00 11.78
C PRO A 140 -26.67 -4.84 12.64
N TYR A 141 -26.02 -5.96 12.94
CA TYR A 141 -24.76 -5.97 13.65
C TYR A 141 -23.60 -5.47 12.78
N VAL A 142 -23.77 -5.53 11.46
CA VAL A 142 -22.76 -5.10 10.49
C VAL A 142 -23.42 -4.26 9.41
N THR A 143 -22.84 -3.11 9.10
CA THR A 143 -23.31 -2.21 8.03
C THR A 143 -22.14 -1.66 7.23
N TRP A 144 -22.11 -1.94 5.93
CA TRP A 144 -21.19 -1.35 4.97
C TRP A 144 -21.72 -0.04 4.43
N LEU A 145 -20.87 0.99 4.38
CA LEU A 145 -21.16 2.31 3.84
C LEU A 145 -20.10 2.72 2.82
N HIS A 146 -20.45 2.69 1.54
CA HIS A 146 -19.55 3.08 0.47
C HIS A 146 -19.26 4.60 0.49
N SER A 147 -18.04 5.02 0.15
CA SER A 147 -17.63 6.44 0.19
C SER A 147 -17.91 7.22 -1.10
N ASN A 148 -19.09 7.03 -1.70
CA ASN A 148 -19.49 7.75 -2.90
C ASN A 148 -20.43 8.93 -2.58
N TRP A 149 -20.84 9.64 -3.63
CA TRP A 149 -21.70 10.81 -3.48
C TRP A 149 -23.12 10.44 -3.05
N GLN A 150 -23.65 9.30 -3.51
CA GLN A 150 -24.98 8.79 -3.17
C GLN A 150 -25.10 8.52 -1.67
N THR A 151 -24.19 7.72 -1.10
CA THR A 151 -24.15 7.43 0.34
C THR A 151 -23.97 8.71 1.16
N LYS A 152 -23.02 9.59 0.77
CA LYS A 152 -22.76 10.86 1.48
C LYS A 152 -23.94 11.82 1.43
N ARG A 153 -24.69 11.84 0.33
CA ARG A 153 -25.91 12.64 0.17
C ARG A 153 -27.05 12.07 0.99
N PHE A 154 -27.23 10.75 0.97
CA PHE A 154 -28.24 10.04 1.76
C PHE A 154 -28.05 10.31 3.25
N VAL A 155 -26.88 9.96 3.79
CA VAL A 155 -26.47 10.23 5.19
C VAL A 155 -26.41 11.74 5.50
N GLY A 156 -26.16 12.55 4.47
CA GLY A 156 -26.08 14.01 4.56
C GLY A 156 -27.42 14.68 4.85
N LYS A 157 -28.46 14.32 4.08
CA LYS A 157 -29.80 14.92 4.10
C LYS A 157 -30.75 14.31 5.13
N HIS A 158 -30.56 13.04 5.49
CA HIS A 158 -31.49 12.29 6.34
C HIS A 158 -30.70 11.65 7.50
N SER A 159 -30.23 12.44 8.49
CA SER A 159 -29.46 11.86 9.60
C SER A 159 -30.22 10.77 10.36
N ARG A 160 -31.54 10.98 10.55
CA ARG A 160 -32.45 9.98 11.14
C ARG A 160 -32.50 8.67 10.34
N SER A 161 -32.32 8.70 9.01
CA SER A 161 -32.39 7.46 8.22
C SER A 161 -31.15 6.59 8.39
N LEU A 162 -29.97 7.16 8.65
CA LEU A 162 -28.80 6.35 8.99
C LEU A 162 -28.93 5.77 10.39
N GLU A 163 -29.50 6.51 11.34
CA GLU A 163 -29.83 5.98 12.67
C GLU A 163 -30.78 4.79 12.54
N THR A 164 -31.89 4.94 11.83
CA THR A 164 -32.84 3.84 11.53
C THR A 164 -32.17 2.65 10.85
N ILE A 165 -31.27 2.87 9.88
CA ILE A 165 -30.56 1.75 9.24
C ILE A 165 -29.67 1.04 10.25
N LEU A 166 -28.95 1.76 11.11
CA LEU A 166 -28.06 1.14 12.10
C LEU A 166 -28.81 0.46 13.25
N THR A 167 -30.09 0.76 13.48
CA THR A 167 -30.91 0.12 14.53
C THR A 167 -31.82 -0.97 13.97
N ASP A 168 -32.57 -0.67 12.92
CA ASP A 168 -33.72 -1.48 12.46
C ASP A 168 -33.37 -2.26 11.19
N GLY A 169 -32.21 -2.00 10.59
CA GLY A 169 -31.79 -2.66 9.36
C GLY A 169 -32.39 -2.04 8.12
N TRP A 170 -32.06 -2.61 6.97
CA TRP A 170 -32.70 -2.27 5.70
C TRP A 170 -33.85 -3.24 5.43
N SER A 171 -35.04 -2.68 5.14
CA SER A 171 -36.17 -3.42 4.57
C SER A 171 -36.61 -2.77 3.26
N GLU A 172 -37.08 -3.56 2.28
CA GLU A 172 -37.59 -3.02 0.99
C GLU A 172 -38.69 -1.95 1.19
N ASN A 173 -39.47 -2.08 2.26
CA ASN A 173 -40.55 -1.16 2.65
C ASN A 173 -40.07 0.19 3.23
N SER A 174 -38.81 0.29 3.65
CA SER A 174 -38.21 1.54 4.18
C SER A 174 -38.05 2.66 3.13
N THR A 175 -38.31 2.36 1.85
CA THR A 175 -38.30 3.32 0.72
C THR A 175 -39.68 3.89 0.36
N SER A 176 -40.73 3.54 1.11
CA SER A 176 -42.14 3.85 0.78
C SER A 176 -42.54 5.34 0.77
N HIS A 177 -41.61 6.28 1.02
CA HIS A 177 -41.84 7.72 0.85
C HIS A 177 -41.16 8.29 -0.41
N GLY A 178 -41.28 7.58 -1.53
CA GLY A 178 -40.65 7.99 -2.79
C GLY A 178 -41.29 7.43 -4.06
N LYS A 179 -42.59 7.13 -4.08
CA LYS A 179 -43.31 6.86 -5.34
C LYS A 179 -43.45 8.16 -6.13
N ASN A 180 -42.45 8.42 -6.99
CA ASN A 180 -42.41 9.30 -8.17
C ASN A 180 -41.14 10.14 -8.20
N ASN A 181 -40.03 9.55 -8.65
CA ASN A 181 -39.02 10.33 -9.37
C ASN A 181 -38.16 9.43 -10.25
N LYS A 182 -38.29 9.59 -11.57
CA LYS A 182 -37.45 9.00 -12.62
C LYS A 182 -36.02 9.62 -12.63
N ASN A 183 -35.35 9.64 -11.49
CA ASN A 183 -33.99 10.19 -11.37
C ASN A 183 -33.06 9.15 -10.75
N ASN A 184 -32.00 8.78 -11.50
CA ASN A 184 -30.89 7.86 -11.17
C ASN A 184 -30.02 8.25 -9.94
N ASN A 185 -30.61 8.84 -8.89
CA ASN A 185 -29.91 9.48 -7.77
C ASN A 185 -30.16 8.82 -6.39
N LEU A 186 -30.77 7.64 -6.35
CA LEU A 186 -31.01 6.89 -5.11
C LEU A 186 -29.80 6.00 -4.77
N ALA A 187 -29.52 5.83 -3.47
CA ALA A 187 -28.48 4.92 -3.01
C ALA A 187 -28.91 3.46 -3.24
N LYS A 188 -27.99 2.61 -3.70
CA LYS A 188 -28.20 1.17 -3.88
C LYS A 188 -28.02 0.42 -2.56
N PHE A 189 -29.06 -0.27 -2.12
CA PHE A 189 -29.06 -1.09 -0.93
C PHE A 189 -28.91 -2.57 -1.29
N SER A 190 -28.19 -3.33 -0.47
CA SER A 190 -28.10 -4.79 -0.59
C SER A 190 -28.00 -5.46 0.79
N GLN A 191 -28.21 -6.77 0.86
CA GLN A 191 -27.75 -7.56 1.99
C GLN A 191 -26.23 -7.84 1.86
N PHE A 192 -25.59 -8.27 2.95
CA PHE A 192 -24.24 -8.83 2.86
C PHE A 192 -24.25 -10.15 2.08
N PRO A 193 -23.13 -10.52 1.44
CA PRO A 193 -23.04 -11.81 0.76
C PRO A 193 -23.19 -12.95 1.76
N ASP A 194 -23.99 -13.96 1.41
CA ASP A 194 -24.43 -15.03 2.32
C ASP A 194 -23.27 -15.90 2.87
N TYR A 195 -22.12 -15.91 2.20
CA TYR A 195 -20.93 -16.66 2.63
C TYR A 195 -20.09 -15.94 3.69
N TYR A 196 -20.38 -14.68 4.04
CA TYR A 196 -19.82 -14.05 5.23
C TYR A 196 -20.60 -14.52 6.46
N GLU A 197 -19.99 -15.42 7.23
CA GLU A 197 -20.49 -15.89 8.51
C GLU A 197 -20.09 -14.91 9.60
N PHE A 198 -21.05 -14.05 9.96
CA PHE A 198 -20.94 -13.24 11.15
C PHE A 198 -21.59 -13.95 12.34
N ASP A 199 -20.90 -13.92 13.48
CA ASP A 199 -21.45 -14.36 14.76
C ASP A 199 -21.64 -13.14 15.67
N VAL A 200 -22.78 -13.07 16.36
CA VAL A 200 -23.14 -11.92 17.22
C VAL A 200 -22.20 -11.79 18.43
N GLU A 201 -21.64 -12.91 18.90
CA GLU A 201 -20.68 -12.96 20.01
C GLU A 201 -19.39 -13.69 19.60
N ALA A 202 -18.28 -12.97 19.67
CA ALA A 202 -16.95 -13.49 19.42
C ALA A 202 -16.58 -14.49 20.53
N PRO A 203 -16.09 -15.70 20.19
CA PRO A 203 -15.60 -16.64 21.18
C PRO A 203 -14.43 -16.02 21.95
N SER A 204 -14.37 -16.25 23.27
CA SER A 204 -13.30 -15.70 24.12
C SER A 204 -11.92 -16.17 23.64
N LYS A 205 -11.08 -15.22 23.21
CA LYS A 205 -9.73 -15.50 22.75
C LYS A 205 -8.74 -14.47 23.27
N LYS A 206 -7.60 -14.95 23.77
CA LYS A 206 -6.46 -14.12 24.16
C LYS A 206 -5.31 -14.33 23.18
N LEU A 207 -4.61 -13.26 22.84
CA LEU A 207 -3.44 -13.34 21.99
C LEU A 207 -2.24 -13.81 22.82
N VAL A 208 -1.60 -14.90 22.39
CA VAL A 208 -0.34 -15.40 22.96
C VAL A 208 0.81 -14.94 22.06
N ARG A 209 2.01 -14.75 22.61
CA ARG A 209 3.21 -14.49 21.80
C ARG A 209 3.38 -15.64 20.79
N PRO A 210 3.47 -15.36 19.49
CA PRO A 210 3.56 -16.40 18.47
C PRO A 210 4.98 -16.98 18.41
N ASP A 211 5.09 -18.23 17.99
CA ASP A 211 6.35 -18.89 17.65
C ASP A 211 6.86 -18.44 16.27
N ILE A 212 5.93 -18.22 15.34
CA ILE A 212 6.18 -17.99 13.92
C ILE A 212 5.58 -16.66 13.48
N ILE A 213 6.34 -15.89 12.72
CA ILE A 213 5.87 -14.67 12.04
C ILE A 213 5.69 -14.97 10.55
N ILE A 214 4.56 -14.55 9.98
CA ILE A 214 4.29 -14.71 8.54
C ILE A 214 4.03 -13.32 7.96
N LEU A 215 4.98 -12.79 7.18
CA LEU A 215 4.82 -11.50 6.54
C LEU A 215 3.92 -11.66 5.31
N ALA A 216 2.73 -11.05 5.32
CA ALA A 216 1.80 -11.11 4.20
C ALA A 216 1.90 -9.84 3.36
N GLN A 217 2.39 -9.94 2.13
CA GLN A 217 2.47 -8.76 1.28
C GLN A 217 1.09 -8.22 0.90
N LYS A 218 0.86 -6.91 1.12
CA LYS A 218 -0.40 -6.24 0.74
C LYS A 218 -0.62 -6.29 -0.78
N GLN A 219 -1.75 -6.85 -1.21
CA GLN A 219 -2.05 -7.11 -2.62
C GLN A 219 -2.76 -5.97 -3.36
N ASP A 220 -3.14 -4.93 -2.64
CA ASP A 220 -3.86 -3.77 -3.15
C ASP A 220 -2.98 -2.56 -3.44
N VAL A 221 -1.75 -2.54 -2.90
CA VAL A 221 -0.73 -1.50 -3.12
C VAL A 221 0.30 -1.96 -4.16
N GLY A 222 1.30 -1.13 -4.46
CA GLY A 222 2.39 -1.53 -5.36
C GLY A 222 3.37 -2.50 -4.71
N THR A 223 4.26 -3.10 -5.50
CA THR A 223 5.30 -3.98 -4.95
C THR A 223 6.53 -3.18 -4.50
N LYS A 224 6.98 -2.22 -5.32
CA LYS A 224 8.21 -1.43 -5.07
C LYS A 224 7.96 -0.10 -4.35
N HIS A 225 6.76 0.46 -4.47
CA HIS A 225 6.33 1.72 -3.85
C HIS A 225 4.82 1.91 -4.05
N LEU A 226 4.23 2.89 -3.36
CA LEU A 226 2.84 3.26 -3.54
C LEU A 226 2.57 3.73 -4.99
N LEU A 227 1.57 3.13 -5.64
CA LEU A 227 1.25 3.45 -7.03
C LEU A 227 0.68 4.87 -7.18
N LYS A 228 1.05 5.57 -8.26
CA LYS A 228 0.53 6.93 -8.56
C LYS A 228 -1.00 6.97 -8.75
N ARG A 229 -1.62 5.86 -9.18
CA ARG A 229 -3.07 5.68 -9.31
C ARG A 229 -3.53 4.59 -8.34
N ASN A 230 -3.77 4.97 -7.09
CA ASN A 230 -4.10 4.05 -6.00
C ASN A 230 -5.46 4.36 -5.33
N GLU A 231 -6.45 4.73 -6.14
CA GLU A 231 -7.81 5.04 -5.67
C GLU A 231 -8.58 3.76 -5.31
N PHE A 232 -9.67 3.91 -4.54
CA PHE A 232 -10.50 2.81 -4.03
C PHE A 232 -10.83 1.75 -5.10
N LEU A 233 -11.38 2.15 -6.25
CA LEU A 233 -11.79 1.23 -7.32
C LEU A 233 -10.61 0.44 -7.91
N MET A 234 -9.47 1.09 -8.12
CA MET A 234 -8.28 0.42 -8.64
C MET A 234 -7.72 -0.60 -7.66
N ARG A 235 -7.88 -0.37 -6.36
CA ARG A 235 -7.43 -1.28 -5.30
C ARG A 235 -8.36 -2.49 -5.19
N ALA A 236 -9.67 -2.26 -5.21
CA ALA A 236 -10.67 -3.33 -5.28
C ALA A 236 -10.47 -4.20 -6.53
N GLU A 237 -10.29 -3.61 -7.72
CA GLU A 237 -9.99 -4.34 -8.96
C GLU A 237 -8.71 -5.17 -8.84
N ARG A 238 -7.67 -4.69 -8.15
CA ARG A 238 -6.45 -5.50 -7.96
C ARG A 238 -6.72 -6.70 -7.08
N LEU A 239 -7.39 -6.50 -5.96
CA LEU A 239 -7.69 -7.56 -5.00
C LEU A 239 -8.53 -8.69 -5.60
N SER A 240 -9.37 -8.37 -6.60
CA SER A 240 -10.18 -9.35 -7.30
C SER A 240 -9.40 -10.27 -8.23
N ARG A 241 -8.20 -9.89 -8.69
CA ARG A 241 -7.46 -10.70 -9.68
C ARG A 241 -7.07 -12.06 -9.08
N PRO A 242 -7.19 -13.19 -9.81
CA PRO A 242 -6.89 -14.52 -9.27
C PRO A 242 -5.49 -14.61 -8.65
N ASN A 243 -4.48 -14.02 -9.29
CA ASN A 243 -3.12 -14.00 -8.74
C ASN A 243 -3.03 -13.23 -7.41
N ARG A 244 -3.85 -12.21 -7.19
CA ARG A 244 -3.90 -11.41 -5.95
C ARG A 244 -4.75 -12.08 -4.88
N VAL A 245 -5.81 -12.80 -5.25
CA VAL A 245 -6.57 -13.68 -4.35
C VAL A 245 -5.64 -14.73 -3.73
N ALA A 246 -4.92 -15.44 -4.59
CA ALA A 246 -3.95 -16.45 -4.20
C ALA A 246 -2.92 -15.96 -3.15
N TRP A 247 -2.32 -14.79 -3.38
CA TRP A 247 -1.36 -14.20 -2.44
C TRP A 247 -1.95 -13.83 -1.07
N ARG A 248 -3.27 -13.60 -0.98
CA ARG A 248 -3.96 -13.33 0.29
C ARG A 248 -4.29 -14.62 1.04
N LEU A 249 -4.60 -15.68 0.32
CA LEU A 249 -4.93 -16.98 0.92
C LEU A 249 -3.68 -17.71 1.42
N PHE A 250 -2.56 -17.61 0.70
CA PHE A 250 -1.38 -18.41 1.00
C PHE A 250 -0.77 -18.21 2.41
N PRO A 251 -0.70 -17.00 2.99
CA PRO A 251 -0.28 -16.82 4.39
C PRO A 251 -1.10 -17.62 5.41
N ASN A 252 -2.41 -17.79 5.16
CA ASN A 252 -3.28 -18.60 6.01
C ASN A 252 -2.98 -20.10 5.85
N ILE A 253 -2.63 -20.54 4.65
CA ILE A 253 -2.17 -21.91 4.38
C ILE A 253 -0.87 -22.20 5.15
N ILE A 254 0.10 -21.27 5.14
CA ILE A 254 1.33 -21.39 5.95
C ILE A 254 0.97 -21.48 7.44
N ALA A 255 0.10 -20.60 7.93
CA ALA A 255 -0.33 -20.62 9.33
C ALA A 255 -0.97 -21.95 9.72
N GLN A 256 -1.83 -22.51 8.86
CA GLN A 256 -2.46 -23.81 9.08
C GLN A 256 -1.43 -24.95 9.11
N TYR A 257 -0.43 -24.91 8.24
CA TYR A 257 0.66 -25.89 8.25
C TYR A 257 1.43 -25.84 9.57
N GLU A 258 1.89 -24.68 10.00
CA GLU A 258 2.63 -24.51 11.24
C GLU A 258 1.79 -24.87 12.48
N GLN A 259 0.49 -24.54 12.48
CA GLN A 259 -0.44 -24.99 13.52
C GLN A 259 -0.57 -26.52 13.58
N SER A 260 -0.54 -27.22 12.43
CA SER A 260 -0.50 -28.69 12.41
C SER A 260 0.77 -29.26 13.05
N GLN A 261 1.85 -28.47 13.07
CA GLN A 261 3.11 -28.75 13.76
C GLN A 261 3.14 -28.21 15.20
N LYS A 262 1.97 -27.87 15.76
CA LYS A 262 1.79 -27.32 17.12
C LYS A 262 2.52 -26.00 17.35
N GLN A 263 2.77 -25.22 16.31
CA GLN A 263 3.33 -23.86 16.43
C GLN A 263 2.23 -22.80 16.42
N THR A 264 2.43 -21.74 17.18
CA THR A 264 1.57 -20.56 17.16
C THR A 264 2.06 -19.55 16.10
N CYS A 265 1.15 -19.01 15.30
CA CYS A 265 1.48 -18.14 14.17
C CYS A 265 0.87 -16.76 14.31
N LYS A 266 1.55 -15.76 13.76
CA LYS A 266 1.01 -14.41 13.56
C LYS A 266 1.30 -13.90 12.16
N ILE A 267 0.25 -13.55 11.44
CA ILE A 267 0.33 -12.96 10.10
C ILE A 267 0.46 -11.43 10.24
N ILE A 268 1.42 -10.82 9.53
CA ILE A 268 1.68 -9.39 9.54
C ILE A 268 1.53 -8.83 8.12
N PRO A 269 0.44 -8.12 7.80
CA PRO A 269 0.26 -7.53 6.50
C PRO A 269 1.14 -6.29 6.32
N ILE A 270 1.94 -6.28 5.27
CA ILE A 270 2.92 -5.23 5.05
C ILE A 270 3.10 -4.94 3.56
N PRO A 271 3.25 -3.69 3.12
CA PRO A 271 3.66 -3.42 1.74
C PRO A 271 5.02 -4.05 1.45
N HIS A 272 5.16 -4.70 0.30
CA HIS A 272 6.37 -5.48 -0.01
C HIS A 272 7.66 -4.67 0.08
N TRP A 273 7.64 -3.41 -0.36
CA TRP A 273 8.81 -2.50 -0.28
C TRP A 273 9.25 -2.15 1.14
N GLU A 274 8.44 -2.42 2.17
CA GLU A 274 8.81 -2.21 3.58
C GLU A 274 9.46 -3.47 4.21
N ILE A 275 9.47 -4.59 3.49
CA ILE A 275 10.13 -5.82 3.93
C ILE A 275 11.62 -5.72 3.60
N THR A 276 12.36 -5.03 4.46
CA THR A 276 13.82 -4.91 4.41
C THR A 276 14.45 -5.84 5.44
N GLU A 277 15.75 -6.14 5.28
CA GLU A 277 16.50 -6.91 6.28
C GLU A 277 16.36 -6.30 7.69
N LEU A 278 16.58 -4.98 7.84
CA LEU A 278 16.37 -4.24 9.09
C LEU A 278 14.96 -4.39 9.68
N PHE A 279 13.93 -4.48 8.82
CA PHE A 279 12.57 -4.73 9.30
C PHE A 279 12.42 -6.16 9.84
N VAL A 280 13.00 -7.14 9.15
CA VAL A 280 12.91 -8.56 9.50
C VAL A 280 13.78 -8.92 10.71
N GLU A 281 14.90 -8.24 10.93
CA GLU A 281 15.76 -8.38 12.13
C GLU A 281 14.98 -8.19 13.44
N LYS A 282 13.89 -7.42 13.44
CA LYS A 282 13.00 -7.27 14.60
C LYS A 282 12.37 -8.58 15.07
N PHE A 283 12.36 -9.59 14.19
CA PHE A 283 11.79 -10.89 14.42
C PHE A 283 12.87 -12.00 14.50
N ILE A 284 14.14 -11.63 14.71
CA ILE A 284 15.24 -12.60 14.77
C ILE A 284 15.10 -13.62 15.91
N ASP A 285 14.49 -13.21 17.03
CA ASP A 285 14.24 -14.07 18.20
C ASP A 285 13.05 -15.05 18.04
N TYR A 286 12.36 -15.02 16.88
CA TYR A 286 11.28 -15.94 16.57
C TYR A 286 11.82 -17.19 15.88
N LYS A 287 11.14 -18.33 16.06
CA LYS A 287 11.59 -19.62 15.53
C LYS A 287 11.73 -19.59 14.01
N LYS A 288 10.72 -19.06 13.32
CA LYS A 288 10.74 -18.85 11.86
C LYS A 288 10.04 -17.56 11.48
N VAL A 289 10.51 -16.95 10.39
CA VAL A 289 9.87 -15.80 9.75
C VAL A 289 9.64 -16.11 8.27
N TYR A 290 8.38 -16.15 7.85
CA TYR A 290 8.05 -16.34 6.44
C TYR A 290 8.04 -15.01 5.68
N ALA A 291 8.86 -14.90 4.63
CA ALA A 291 9.04 -13.70 3.82
C ALA A 291 8.58 -13.90 2.36
N PRO A 292 7.65 -13.07 1.85
CA PRO A 292 7.11 -13.21 0.50
C PRO A 292 8.03 -12.58 -0.55
N HIS A 293 8.17 -13.24 -1.71
CA HIS A 293 8.74 -12.63 -2.93
C HIS A 293 10.15 -12.05 -2.71
N LEU A 294 10.94 -12.69 -1.85
CA LEU A 294 12.32 -12.30 -1.53
C LEU A 294 13.25 -13.51 -1.66
N ARG A 295 14.54 -13.24 -1.57
CA ARG A 295 15.61 -14.22 -1.72
C ARG A 295 16.62 -14.08 -0.59
N ARG A 296 17.40 -15.13 -0.35
CA ARG A 296 18.48 -15.14 0.65
C ARG A 296 19.48 -14.02 0.42
N SER A 297 19.79 -13.72 -0.84
CA SER A 297 20.65 -12.60 -1.25
C SER A 297 20.13 -11.21 -0.85
N GLN A 298 18.85 -11.09 -0.46
CA GLN A 298 18.22 -9.84 -0.02
C GLN A 298 18.00 -9.77 1.50
N ILE A 299 17.93 -10.91 2.19
CA ILE A 299 17.78 -11.04 3.64
C ILE A 299 18.59 -12.25 4.11
N ASP A 300 19.74 -11.99 4.73
CA ASP A 300 20.67 -13.04 5.14
C ASP A 300 20.50 -13.43 6.61
N LEU A 301 19.26 -13.81 6.97
CA LEU A 301 18.89 -14.21 8.33
C LEU A 301 18.47 -15.69 8.40
N PRO A 302 19.10 -16.54 9.23
CA PRO A 302 18.98 -17.99 9.14
C PRO A 302 17.57 -18.52 9.47
N ASN A 303 16.77 -17.79 10.25
CA ASN A 303 15.41 -18.16 10.62
C ASN A 303 14.35 -17.72 9.58
N VAL A 304 14.77 -17.14 8.45
CA VAL A 304 13.84 -16.67 7.40
C VAL A 304 13.59 -17.77 6.38
N ILE A 305 12.31 -18.07 6.13
CA ILE A 305 11.84 -18.95 5.06
C ILE A 305 11.16 -18.11 4.00
N PHE A 306 11.50 -18.31 2.74
CA PHE A 306 10.91 -17.56 1.63
C PHE A 306 9.72 -18.30 1.06
N TYR A 307 8.76 -17.53 0.54
CA TYR A 307 7.68 -18.10 -0.26
C TYR A 307 7.31 -17.24 -1.46
N MET A 308 6.90 -17.88 -2.55
CA MET A 308 6.66 -17.21 -3.82
C MET A 308 5.52 -17.85 -4.60
N GLN A 309 4.72 -17.01 -5.26
CA GLN A 309 3.79 -17.44 -6.30
C GLN A 309 4.55 -17.63 -7.63
N GLU A 310 4.53 -18.85 -8.14
CA GLU A 310 5.24 -19.24 -9.35
C GLU A 310 4.36 -19.09 -10.61
N TYR A 311 4.73 -19.77 -11.70
CA TYR A 311 4.27 -19.55 -13.07
C TYR A 311 2.75 -19.46 -13.29
N LEU A 312 1.92 -20.08 -12.45
CA LEU A 312 0.45 -19.93 -12.47
C LEU A 312 -0.05 -19.41 -11.13
N SER A 313 -1.21 -18.73 -11.12
CA SER A 313 -1.74 -18.03 -9.93
C SER A 313 -1.91 -18.93 -8.71
N GLN A 314 -2.20 -20.22 -8.90
CA GLN A 314 -2.46 -21.16 -7.82
C GLN A 314 -1.20 -21.86 -7.27
N ILE A 315 -0.03 -21.66 -7.87
CA ILE A 315 1.19 -22.41 -7.53
C ILE A 315 2.06 -21.56 -6.62
N PHE A 316 2.39 -22.11 -5.45
CA PHE A 316 3.35 -21.51 -4.53
C PHE A 316 4.49 -22.45 -4.19
N THR A 317 5.65 -21.88 -3.95
CA THR A 317 6.84 -22.55 -3.40
C THR A 317 7.19 -21.93 -2.07
N THR A 318 7.80 -22.74 -1.20
CA THR A 318 8.40 -22.34 0.07
C THR A 318 9.81 -22.91 0.13
N GLY A 319 10.79 -22.15 0.64
CA GLY A 319 12.18 -22.61 0.66
C GLY A 319 13.14 -21.69 1.39
N LYS A 320 14.37 -22.17 1.64
CA LYS A 320 15.39 -21.43 2.40
C LYS A 320 16.12 -20.38 1.58
N ASN A 321 16.11 -20.51 0.25
CA ASN A 321 16.98 -19.72 -0.62
C ASN A 321 16.22 -18.61 -1.38
N GLY A 322 14.92 -18.78 -1.64
CA GLY A 322 14.12 -17.79 -2.35
C GLY A 322 13.22 -18.42 -3.40
N TRP A 323 13.25 -17.85 -4.60
CA TRP A 323 12.39 -18.23 -5.72
C TRP A 323 13.14 -18.30 -7.04
N GLY A 324 12.50 -18.90 -8.05
CA GLY A 324 13.10 -19.01 -9.37
C GLY A 324 14.40 -19.83 -9.32
N PRO A 325 15.47 -19.38 -9.99
CA PRO A 325 16.80 -20.02 -9.97
C PRO A 325 17.52 -19.99 -8.62
N GLU A 326 17.10 -19.14 -7.69
CA GLU A 326 17.57 -19.15 -6.29
C GLU A 326 16.61 -19.95 -5.39
N GLY A 327 15.57 -20.58 -5.94
CA GLY A 327 14.65 -21.42 -5.16
C GLY A 327 15.13 -22.86 -5.04
N ASP A 328 14.63 -23.57 -4.03
CA ASP A 328 15.08 -24.92 -3.66
C ASP A 328 14.74 -26.01 -4.72
N ALA A 329 13.87 -25.70 -5.69
CA ALA A 329 13.59 -26.60 -6.82
C ALA A 329 14.61 -26.49 -7.98
N TYR A 330 15.40 -25.42 -8.02
CA TYR A 330 16.27 -25.16 -9.18
C TYR A 330 17.33 -26.26 -9.31
N GLN A 331 17.45 -26.82 -10.51
CA GLN A 331 18.37 -27.92 -10.84
C GLN A 331 18.18 -29.20 -10.00
N SER A 332 17.04 -29.36 -9.31
CA SER A 332 16.73 -30.60 -8.63
C SER A 332 16.64 -31.76 -9.61
N THR A 333 17.23 -32.90 -9.27
CA THR A 333 17.12 -34.16 -10.02
C THR A 333 16.05 -35.08 -9.44
N GLU A 334 15.34 -34.68 -8.38
CA GLU A 334 14.33 -35.51 -7.73
C GLU A 334 13.22 -35.94 -8.71
N TYR A 335 12.86 -35.08 -9.66
CA TYR A 335 11.86 -35.39 -10.68
C TYR A 335 12.20 -36.64 -11.50
N LEU A 336 13.48 -37.00 -11.65
CA LEU A 336 13.89 -38.21 -12.39
C LEU A 336 13.41 -39.50 -11.73
N ARG A 337 13.13 -39.45 -10.42
CA ARG A 337 12.63 -40.59 -9.63
C ARG A 337 11.12 -40.52 -9.38
N HIS A 338 10.47 -39.45 -9.83
CA HIS A 338 9.04 -39.22 -9.63
C HIS A 338 8.19 -40.15 -10.50
N ASN A 339 7.09 -40.62 -9.94
CA ASN A 339 6.05 -41.29 -10.72
C ASN A 339 4.97 -40.27 -11.06
N ILE A 340 4.67 -40.08 -12.35
CA ILE A 340 3.67 -39.11 -12.80
C ILE A 340 2.36 -39.30 -12.01
N ASP A 341 1.98 -38.26 -11.25
CA ASP A 341 0.78 -38.25 -10.44
C ASP A 341 -0.47 -38.43 -11.33
N PRO A 342 -1.40 -39.33 -10.97
CA PRO A 342 -2.62 -39.57 -11.77
C PRO A 342 -3.42 -38.29 -12.08
N LYS A 343 -3.42 -37.30 -11.18
CA LYS A 343 -4.13 -36.02 -11.34
C LYS A 343 -3.50 -35.11 -12.39
N TYR A 344 -2.24 -35.34 -12.76
CA TYR A 344 -1.53 -34.51 -13.72
C TYR A 344 -2.20 -34.51 -15.11
N ARG A 345 -2.72 -35.66 -15.55
CA ARG A 345 -3.41 -35.77 -16.86
C ARG A 345 -4.67 -34.92 -16.90
N GLU A 346 -5.47 -34.99 -15.84
CA GLU A 346 -6.67 -34.18 -15.68
C GLU A 346 -6.32 -32.68 -15.63
N PHE A 347 -5.32 -32.32 -14.83
CA PHE A 347 -4.84 -30.93 -14.75
C PHE A 347 -4.43 -30.40 -16.13
N LYS A 348 -3.65 -31.16 -16.91
CA LYS A 348 -3.20 -30.76 -18.25
C LYS A 348 -4.37 -30.58 -19.23
N SER A 349 -5.36 -31.47 -19.15
CA SER A 349 -6.61 -31.34 -19.93
C SER A 349 -7.37 -30.06 -19.54
N ASN A 350 -7.59 -29.85 -18.24
CA ASN A 350 -8.31 -28.69 -17.71
C ASN A 350 -7.57 -27.38 -18.04
N PHE A 351 -6.24 -27.36 -17.95
CA PHE A 351 -5.41 -26.23 -18.35
C PHE A 351 -5.61 -25.83 -19.82
N ALA A 352 -5.64 -26.83 -20.71
CA ALA A 352 -5.84 -26.58 -22.15
C ALA A 352 -7.25 -26.04 -22.47
N ILE A 353 -8.28 -26.54 -21.78
CA ILE A 353 -9.69 -26.14 -21.94
C ILE A 353 -9.95 -24.76 -21.34
N SER A 354 -9.57 -24.55 -20.08
CA SER A 354 -9.78 -23.30 -19.34
C SER A 354 -8.90 -22.16 -19.82
N ARG A 355 -7.81 -22.47 -20.54
CA ARG A 355 -6.84 -21.50 -21.07
C ARG A 355 -6.22 -20.63 -19.97
N GLN A 356 -5.94 -21.25 -18.82
CA GLN A 356 -5.31 -20.59 -17.68
C GLN A 356 -3.96 -19.98 -18.06
N THR A 357 -3.74 -18.72 -17.70
CA THR A 357 -2.45 -18.02 -17.84
C THR A 357 -2.26 -17.08 -16.66
N ARG A 358 -1.00 -16.77 -16.31
CA ARG A 358 -0.70 -15.90 -15.16
C ARG A 358 -1.21 -14.47 -15.32
N ALA A 359 -1.14 -13.95 -16.54
CA ALA A 359 -1.59 -12.60 -16.87
C ALA A 359 -2.84 -12.71 -17.72
N ASP A 360 -4.01 -12.41 -17.13
CA ASP A 360 -5.30 -12.48 -17.81
C ASP A 360 -5.30 -11.66 -19.12
N GLN A 361 -5.76 -12.30 -20.20
CA GLN A 361 -5.82 -11.74 -21.56
C GLN A 361 -7.25 -11.69 -22.10
N GLY A 362 -8.24 -12.14 -21.31
CA GLY A 362 -9.63 -12.38 -21.71
C GLY A 362 -9.77 -13.45 -22.80
N HIS A 363 -11.02 -13.78 -23.16
CA HIS A 363 -11.34 -14.82 -24.16
C HIS A 363 -11.23 -14.35 -25.63
N LYS A 364 -10.21 -13.57 -25.97
CA LYS A 364 -10.03 -13.06 -27.34
C LYS A 364 -9.38 -14.11 -28.24
N ASN A 365 -10.19 -14.79 -29.03
CA ASN A 365 -9.73 -15.69 -30.09
C ASN A 365 -9.02 -14.91 -31.21
N ILE A 366 -7.94 -15.50 -31.74
CA ILE A 366 -7.36 -15.02 -33.00
C ILE A 366 -8.10 -15.68 -34.17
N LYS A 367 -8.76 -14.87 -35.01
CA LYS A 367 -9.47 -15.39 -36.18
C LYS A 367 -8.52 -15.89 -37.29
N HIS A 368 -7.36 -15.24 -37.48
CA HIS A 368 -6.38 -15.62 -38.50
C HIS A 368 -4.94 -15.35 -38.03
N LEU A 369 -4.19 -16.41 -37.72
CA LEU A 369 -2.73 -16.37 -37.52
C LEU A 369 -2.11 -17.57 -38.26
N SER A 370 -1.26 -17.28 -39.25
CA SER A 370 -0.50 -18.30 -39.99
C SER A 370 0.45 -19.05 -39.04
N LEU A 371 0.86 -20.25 -39.44
CA LEU A 371 1.96 -20.94 -38.75
C LEU A 371 3.24 -20.13 -38.88
N PHE A 372 4.07 -20.17 -37.84
CA PHE A 372 5.39 -19.56 -37.83
C PHE A 372 6.35 -20.40 -37.00
N ASP A 373 7.65 -20.19 -37.18
CA ASP A 373 8.67 -21.04 -36.58
C ASP A 373 8.86 -20.73 -35.09
N LEU A 374 9.09 -19.47 -34.73
CA LEU A 374 9.45 -19.10 -33.35
C LEU A 374 8.48 -18.08 -32.73
N LEU A 375 8.00 -18.36 -31.52
CA LEU A 375 7.29 -17.40 -30.66
C LEU A 375 8.24 -16.82 -29.61
N ILE A 376 8.32 -15.49 -29.51
CA ILE A 376 9.07 -14.80 -28.46
C ILE A 376 8.09 -13.94 -27.65
N PRO A 377 7.62 -14.41 -26.47
CA PRO A 377 6.81 -13.61 -25.57
C PRO A 377 7.70 -12.60 -24.85
N LEU A 378 7.42 -11.31 -25.03
CA LEU A 378 8.11 -10.24 -24.33
C LEU A 378 7.62 -10.12 -22.88
N GLN A 379 8.50 -9.64 -21.99
CA GLN A 379 8.29 -9.35 -20.58
C GLN A 379 8.20 -7.83 -20.32
N VAL A 380 7.75 -7.44 -19.14
CA VAL A 380 7.69 -6.03 -18.72
C VAL A 380 9.12 -5.48 -18.59
N PRO A 381 9.48 -4.31 -19.17
CA PRO A 381 10.85 -3.80 -19.20
C PRO A 381 11.59 -3.51 -17.87
N ASP A 382 11.01 -3.81 -16.71
CA ASP A 382 11.65 -3.67 -15.38
C ASP A 382 11.28 -4.86 -14.47
N ASP A 383 10.95 -6.01 -15.08
CA ASP A 383 10.65 -7.26 -14.39
C ASP A 383 11.87 -7.72 -13.57
N GLU A 384 11.65 -8.10 -12.32
CA GLU A 384 12.71 -8.59 -11.44
C GLU A 384 13.23 -9.95 -11.90
N ALA A 385 12.39 -10.81 -12.48
CA ALA A 385 12.86 -12.06 -13.07
C ALA A 385 13.86 -11.77 -14.19
N LEU A 386 13.56 -10.79 -15.05
CA LEU A 386 14.48 -10.37 -16.12
C LEU A 386 15.77 -9.78 -15.55
N SER A 387 15.66 -8.90 -14.54
CA SER A 387 16.80 -8.17 -13.98
C SER A 387 17.75 -9.07 -13.17
N ASN A 388 17.20 -10.05 -12.44
CA ASN A 388 17.96 -10.92 -11.56
C ASN A 388 18.46 -12.19 -12.25
N PHE A 389 17.70 -12.71 -13.23
CA PHE A 389 17.90 -14.05 -13.77
C PHE A 389 17.98 -14.11 -15.30
N GLY A 390 17.96 -12.98 -16.00
CA GLY A 390 18.20 -12.94 -17.45
C GLY A 390 19.69 -13.03 -17.76
N ASN A 391 20.11 -13.99 -18.61
CA ASN A 391 21.49 -13.99 -19.12
C ASN A 391 21.66 -12.98 -20.28
N CYS A 392 20.55 -12.43 -20.78
CA CYS A 392 20.56 -11.32 -21.73
C CYS A 392 19.41 -10.34 -21.43
N GLY A 393 19.60 -9.07 -21.77
CA GLY A 393 18.53 -8.09 -21.75
C GLY A 393 17.52 -8.33 -22.88
N GLN A 394 16.27 -7.96 -22.65
CA GLN A 394 15.20 -8.15 -23.63
C GLN A 394 15.45 -7.45 -24.98
N GLU A 395 16.10 -6.28 -24.99
CA GLU A 395 16.48 -5.60 -26.24
C GLU A 395 17.51 -6.39 -27.04
N ASN A 396 18.50 -6.98 -26.35
CA ASN A 396 19.53 -7.81 -26.96
C ASN A 396 18.93 -9.09 -27.55
N LEU A 397 17.97 -9.73 -26.84
CA LEU A 397 17.27 -10.89 -27.37
C LEU A 397 16.51 -10.55 -28.67
N VAL A 398 15.80 -9.41 -28.71
CA VAL A 398 15.07 -8.99 -29.90
C VAL A 398 16.02 -8.77 -31.07
N ASP A 399 17.14 -8.08 -30.87
CA ASP A 399 18.15 -7.86 -31.92
C ASP A 399 18.74 -9.18 -32.44
N LEU A 400 19.20 -10.04 -31.53
CA LEU A 400 19.82 -11.32 -31.85
C LEU A 400 18.88 -12.22 -32.66
N ILE A 401 17.67 -12.44 -32.15
CA ILE A 401 16.65 -13.28 -32.81
C ILE A 401 16.23 -12.67 -34.15
N SER A 402 16.09 -11.33 -34.25
CA SER A 402 15.67 -10.70 -35.50
C SER A 402 16.73 -10.86 -36.59
N LYS A 403 18.02 -10.74 -36.25
CA LYS A 403 19.12 -10.99 -37.18
C LYS A 403 19.18 -12.45 -37.61
N PHE A 404 19.08 -13.38 -36.64
CA PHE A 404 19.08 -14.82 -36.92
C PHE A 404 17.89 -15.24 -37.81
N ALA A 405 16.71 -14.70 -37.55
CA ALA A 405 15.52 -14.94 -38.37
C ALA A 405 15.71 -14.54 -39.84
N GLN A 406 16.41 -13.42 -40.08
CA GLN A 406 16.71 -12.94 -41.43
C GLN A 406 17.74 -13.83 -42.14
N SER A 407 18.83 -14.22 -41.47
CA SER A 407 19.87 -15.06 -42.06
C SER A 407 19.39 -16.49 -42.33
N SER A 408 18.58 -17.04 -41.43
CA SER A 408 18.12 -18.42 -41.47
C SER A 408 16.73 -18.58 -42.10
N GLN A 409 16.13 -17.48 -42.57
CA GLN A 409 14.80 -17.43 -43.19
C GLN A 409 13.68 -18.04 -42.33
N LEU A 410 13.82 -17.99 -41.00
CA LEU A 410 12.81 -18.47 -40.06
C LEU A 410 11.80 -17.38 -39.75
N THR A 411 10.53 -17.76 -39.74
CA THR A 411 9.43 -16.86 -39.39
C THR A 411 9.30 -16.72 -37.87
N VAL A 412 9.39 -15.49 -37.38
CA VAL A 412 9.43 -15.14 -35.96
C VAL A 412 8.29 -14.19 -35.60
N LEU A 413 7.64 -14.45 -34.47
CA LEU A 413 6.62 -13.58 -33.90
C LEU A 413 7.01 -13.12 -32.48
N PHE A 414 7.26 -11.82 -32.33
CA PHE A 414 7.37 -11.18 -31.02
C PHE A 414 5.97 -10.81 -30.50
N ARG A 415 5.62 -11.28 -29.30
CA ARG A 415 4.32 -11.01 -28.66
C ARG A 415 4.48 -10.04 -27.50
N LYS A 416 3.73 -8.93 -27.53
CA LYS A 416 3.73 -7.95 -26.43
C LYS A 416 3.18 -8.55 -25.13
N HIS A 417 3.81 -8.23 -23.99
CA HIS A 417 3.25 -8.53 -22.67
C HIS A 417 1.94 -7.75 -22.38
N PRO A 418 0.88 -8.36 -21.80
CA PRO A 418 -0.38 -7.66 -21.50
C PRO A 418 -0.24 -6.44 -20.57
N HIS A 419 0.68 -6.52 -19.61
CA HIS A 419 0.95 -5.46 -18.64
C HIS A 419 2.10 -4.51 -19.02
N ASP A 420 2.67 -4.63 -20.22
CA ASP A 420 3.67 -3.66 -20.70
C ASP A 420 2.99 -2.36 -21.16
N HIS A 421 3.14 -1.32 -20.34
CA HIS A 421 2.64 0.04 -20.62
C HIS A 421 3.72 0.97 -21.19
N SER A 422 4.93 0.45 -21.46
CA SER A 422 6.03 1.22 -22.02
C SER A 422 5.92 1.39 -23.54
N LYS A 423 6.88 2.13 -24.14
CA LYS A 423 7.06 2.23 -25.60
C LYS A 423 7.99 1.15 -26.17
N PHE A 424 8.49 0.22 -25.35
CA PHE A 424 9.50 -0.77 -25.76
C PHE A 424 9.05 -1.58 -26.98
N PHE A 425 7.87 -2.21 -26.90
CA PHE A 425 7.33 -3.00 -28.00
C PHE A 425 7.22 -2.21 -29.32
N MET A 426 6.73 -0.98 -29.26
CA MET A 426 6.57 -0.14 -30.46
C MET A 426 7.92 0.25 -31.08
N ARG A 427 8.92 0.54 -30.23
CA ARG A 427 10.28 0.87 -30.69
C ARG A 427 10.93 -0.31 -31.39
N MET A 428 10.83 -1.51 -30.80
CA MET A 428 11.36 -2.74 -31.38
C MET A 428 10.64 -3.12 -32.67
N SER A 429 9.30 -3.02 -32.67
CA SER A 429 8.48 -3.29 -33.85
C SER A 429 8.85 -2.38 -35.02
N ALA A 430 9.02 -1.08 -34.80
CA ALA A 430 9.42 -0.15 -35.85
C ALA A 430 10.82 -0.44 -36.43
N ARG A 431 11.72 -1.02 -35.62
CA ARG A 431 13.11 -1.28 -36.01
C ARG A 431 13.29 -2.60 -36.77
N TYR A 432 12.57 -3.66 -36.38
CA TYR A 432 12.86 -5.02 -36.85
C TYR A 432 11.74 -5.68 -37.66
N SER A 433 10.54 -5.08 -37.76
CA SER A 433 9.46 -5.70 -38.54
C SER A 433 9.86 -5.86 -40.01
N GLY A 434 9.61 -7.04 -40.58
CA GLY A 434 9.97 -7.36 -41.96
C GLY A 434 9.28 -8.62 -42.47
N THR A 435 9.86 -9.26 -43.49
CA THR A 435 9.33 -10.50 -44.08
C THR A 435 9.28 -11.62 -43.05
N PHE A 436 10.42 -11.89 -42.39
CA PHE A 436 10.60 -12.98 -41.44
C PHE A 436 10.28 -12.61 -39.99
N VAL A 437 10.24 -11.32 -39.64
CA VAL A 437 10.04 -10.86 -38.25
C VAL A 437 8.73 -10.09 -38.14
N LYS A 438 7.83 -10.57 -37.28
CA LYS A 438 6.51 -9.98 -37.02
C LYS A 438 6.36 -9.61 -35.55
N PHE A 439 5.52 -8.61 -35.29
CA PHE A 439 5.17 -8.16 -33.94
C PHE A 439 3.64 -8.18 -33.79
N SER A 440 3.13 -8.72 -32.69
CA SER A 440 1.68 -8.77 -32.42
C SER A 440 1.31 -8.35 -31.00
N ILE A 441 0.16 -7.68 -30.90
CA ILE A 441 -0.52 -7.35 -29.64
C ILE A 441 -1.81 -8.16 -29.44
N HIS A 442 -2.16 -9.02 -30.41
CA HIS A 442 -3.47 -9.67 -30.49
C HIS A 442 -3.42 -11.14 -30.07
N GLY A 443 -4.56 -11.62 -29.58
CA GLY A 443 -4.78 -13.01 -29.25
C GLY A 443 -4.33 -13.45 -27.87
N HIS A 444 -4.98 -14.50 -27.39
CA HIS A 444 -4.57 -15.22 -26.21
C HIS A 444 -3.28 -16.00 -26.44
N ILE A 445 -2.40 -16.02 -25.46
CA ILE A 445 -1.08 -16.63 -25.57
C ILE A 445 -1.11 -18.12 -25.98
N HIS A 446 -2.02 -18.94 -25.43
CA HIS A 446 -2.17 -20.35 -25.83
C HIS A 446 -2.44 -20.54 -27.34
N ASP A 447 -3.23 -19.67 -27.97
CA ASP A 447 -3.50 -19.78 -29.42
C ASP A 447 -2.22 -19.50 -30.21
N VAL A 448 -1.45 -18.51 -29.75
CA VAL A 448 -0.18 -18.13 -30.36
C VAL A 448 0.87 -19.24 -30.17
N ILE A 449 0.97 -19.83 -28.98
CA ILE A 449 1.86 -20.96 -28.69
C ILE A 449 1.55 -22.12 -29.64
N ARG A 450 0.27 -22.47 -29.82
CA ARG A 450 -0.13 -23.58 -30.72
C ARG A 450 0.31 -23.36 -32.17
N LYS A 451 0.33 -22.11 -32.64
CA LYS A 451 0.75 -21.74 -34.00
C LYS A 451 2.27 -21.65 -34.21
N SER A 452 3.05 -21.66 -33.14
CA SER A 452 4.51 -21.69 -33.20
C SER A 452 5.06 -23.12 -33.32
N LYS A 453 6.22 -23.29 -33.95
CA LYS A 453 6.98 -24.56 -33.89
C LYS A 453 7.77 -24.68 -32.59
N ALA A 454 8.37 -23.59 -32.11
CA ALA A 454 9.06 -23.50 -30.83
C ALA A 454 8.82 -22.15 -30.14
N VAL A 455 9.03 -22.11 -28.82
CA VAL A 455 8.90 -20.91 -27.98
C VAL A 455 10.25 -20.54 -27.39
N VAL A 456 10.70 -19.30 -27.62
CA VAL A 456 11.95 -18.76 -27.11
C VAL A 456 11.64 -17.77 -26.00
N VAL A 457 12.16 -18.02 -24.80
CA VAL A 457 11.94 -17.19 -23.61
C VAL A 457 13.27 -16.77 -23.01
N ILE A 458 13.29 -15.67 -22.25
CA ILE A 458 14.39 -15.43 -21.31
C ILE A 458 14.13 -16.33 -20.11
N ASN A 459 13.13 -15.97 -19.29
CA ASN A 459 12.72 -16.75 -18.12
C ASN A 459 11.22 -16.58 -17.82
N SER A 460 10.43 -16.33 -18.88
CA SER A 460 9.00 -16.06 -18.79
C SER A 460 8.21 -17.30 -18.36
N GLY A 461 7.13 -17.09 -17.59
CA GLY A 461 6.16 -18.16 -17.29
C GLY A 461 5.48 -18.74 -18.53
N VAL A 462 5.52 -18.04 -19.67
CA VAL A 462 5.05 -18.59 -20.95
C VAL A 462 5.86 -19.82 -21.38
N GLY A 463 7.11 -19.97 -20.95
CA GLY A 463 7.89 -21.20 -21.14
C GLY A 463 7.25 -22.40 -20.44
N PHE A 464 6.80 -22.21 -19.20
CA PHE A 464 6.07 -23.22 -18.44
C PHE A 464 4.72 -23.58 -19.12
N GLU A 465 3.97 -22.59 -19.60
CA GLU A 465 2.74 -22.80 -20.38
C GLU A 465 3.01 -23.57 -21.69
N ALA A 466 4.11 -23.28 -22.37
CA ALA A 466 4.52 -23.96 -23.60
C ALA A 466 4.88 -25.44 -23.36
N MET A 467 5.52 -25.77 -22.23
CA MET A 467 5.78 -27.15 -21.83
C MET A 467 4.48 -27.93 -21.62
N LEU A 468 3.48 -27.35 -20.95
CA LEU A 468 2.14 -27.94 -20.78
C LEU A 468 1.43 -28.19 -22.12
N LEU A 469 1.76 -27.41 -23.16
CA LEU A 469 1.26 -27.56 -24.53
C LEU A 469 2.19 -28.39 -25.44
N ASN A 470 3.21 -29.05 -24.88
CA ASN A 470 4.23 -29.84 -25.56
C ASN A 470 4.96 -29.11 -26.71
N LYS A 471 5.17 -27.81 -26.56
CA LYS A 471 6.00 -27.03 -27.49
C LYS A 471 7.45 -27.02 -27.01
N PRO A 472 8.44 -27.21 -27.92
CA PRO A 472 9.84 -26.99 -27.60
C PRO A 472 10.05 -25.61 -27.00
N VAL A 473 10.77 -25.56 -25.88
CA VAL A 473 11.13 -24.33 -25.18
C VAL A 473 12.64 -24.13 -25.25
N ILE A 474 13.04 -22.91 -25.64
CA ILE A 474 14.43 -22.46 -25.66
C ILE A 474 14.59 -21.31 -24.66
N ALA A 475 15.42 -21.47 -23.64
CA ALA A 475 15.60 -20.50 -22.55
C ALA A 475 16.93 -19.73 -22.64
N PHE A 476 16.84 -18.40 -22.61
CA PHE A 476 17.96 -17.43 -22.64
C PHE A 476 18.26 -16.80 -21.27
N GLY A 477 17.56 -17.23 -20.23
CA GLY A 477 17.76 -16.85 -18.85
C GLY A 477 17.50 -18.06 -17.98
N LYS A 478 17.72 -17.90 -16.68
CA LYS A 478 17.54 -18.97 -15.71
C LYS A 478 16.09 -19.01 -15.22
N ALA A 479 15.50 -20.20 -15.18
CA ALA A 479 14.19 -20.50 -14.62
C ALA A 479 14.17 -21.89 -13.93
N ILE A 480 13.19 -22.16 -13.07
CA ILE A 480 13.07 -23.45 -12.36
C ILE A 480 13.02 -24.63 -13.34
N TYR A 481 12.44 -24.43 -14.52
CA TYR A 481 12.33 -25.45 -15.57
C TYR A 481 13.57 -25.62 -16.47
N ASP A 482 14.69 -24.94 -16.18
CA ASP A 482 15.94 -25.03 -16.97
C ASP A 482 16.42 -26.48 -17.15
N ALA A 483 16.23 -27.32 -16.12
CA ALA A 483 16.68 -28.71 -16.11
C ALA A 483 16.07 -29.58 -17.21
N VAL A 484 14.97 -29.13 -17.83
CA VAL A 484 14.22 -29.92 -18.83
C VAL A 484 14.03 -29.23 -20.17
N VAL A 485 14.51 -28.01 -20.35
CA VAL A 485 14.39 -27.26 -21.62
C VAL A 485 15.74 -27.08 -22.30
N THR A 486 15.72 -26.71 -23.58
CA THR A 486 16.95 -26.37 -24.29
C THR A 486 17.41 -24.98 -23.84
N THR A 487 18.64 -24.85 -23.34
CA THR A 487 19.20 -23.54 -22.98
C THR A 487 20.00 -22.97 -24.15
N ALA A 488 20.08 -21.64 -24.21
CA ALA A 488 20.78 -20.94 -25.29
C ALA A 488 21.51 -19.69 -24.78
N THR A 489 22.63 -19.39 -25.44
CA THR A 489 23.38 -18.14 -25.30
C THR A 489 23.40 -17.41 -26.65
N ALA A 490 24.04 -16.25 -26.71
CA ALA A 490 24.21 -15.53 -27.97
C ALA A 490 25.00 -16.35 -29.01
N GLU A 491 25.94 -17.17 -28.54
CA GLU A 491 26.84 -17.99 -29.36
C GLU A 491 26.17 -19.29 -29.80
N THR A 492 25.31 -19.89 -28.97
CA THR A 492 24.71 -21.21 -29.23
C THR A 492 23.31 -21.15 -29.85
N ILE A 493 22.72 -19.96 -30.01
CA ILE A 493 21.35 -19.75 -30.46
C ILE A 493 20.94 -20.61 -31.67
N GLY A 494 21.77 -20.66 -32.71
CA GLY A 494 21.46 -21.41 -33.92
C GLY A 494 21.36 -22.91 -33.64
N ALA A 495 22.38 -23.47 -32.98
CA ALA A 495 22.41 -24.88 -32.61
C ALA A 495 21.24 -25.25 -31.67
N SER A 496 20.97 -24.42 -30.66
CA SER A 496 19.88 -24.63 -29.70
C SER A 496 18.50 -24.59 -30.38
N ILE A 497 18.28 -23.68 -31.35
CA ILE A 497 17.03 -23.62 -32.11
C ILE A 497 16.86 -24.86 -32.99
N HIS A 498 17.89 -25.26 -33.73
CA HIS A 498 17.83 -26.47 -34.57
C HIS A 498 17.58 -27.72 -33.71
N GLN A 499 18.32 -27.88 -32.61
CA GLN A 499 18.11 -28.97 -31.66
C GLN A 499 16.67 -29.03 -31.15
N ALA A 500 16.09 -27.89 -30.78
CA ALA A 500 14.72 -27.83 -30.28
C ALA A 500 13.66 -28.14 -31.35
N LEU A 501 13.90 -27.74 -32.60
CA LEU A 501 13.01 -28.00 -33.73
C LEU A 501 13.06 -29.46 -34.20
N ASP A 502 14.24 -30.09 -34.14
CA ASP A 502 14.47 -31.47 -34.57
C ASP A 502 14.14 -32.50 -33.48
N GLU A 503 13.91 -32.04 -32.24
CA GLU A 503 13.63 -32.92 -31.11
C GLU A 503 12.33 -33.71 -31.26
N ASN A 504 12.44 -35.03 -31.06
CA ASN A 504 11.30 -35.95 -31.05
C ASN A 504 10.22 -35.50 -30.04
N PRO A 505 8.96 -35.26 -30.50
CA PRO A 505 7.90 -34.76 -29.64
C PRO A 505 7.50 -35.67 -28.48
N GLN A 506 7.64 -36.99 -28.60
CA GLN A 506 7.29 -37.94 -27.54
C GLN A 506 8.36 -37.96 -26.44
N THR A 507 9.64 -37.93 -26.82
CA THR A 507 10.75 -37.83 -25.86
C THR A 507 10.65 -36.54 -25.05
N ARG A 508 10.38 -35.41 -25.71
CA ARG A 508 10.14 -34.12 -25.05
C ARG A 508 8.96 -34.19 -24.09
N LEU A 509 7.83 -34.72 -24.56
CA LEU A 509 6.60 -34.85 -23.77
C LEU A 509 6.85 -35.63 -22.48
N ASN A 510 7.53 -36.77 -22.56
CA ASN A 510 7.84 -37.61 -21.40
C ASN A 510 8.71 -36.84 -20.39
N ARG A 511 9.75 -36.13 -20.87
CA ARG A 511 10.62 -35.31 -20.02
C ARG A 511 9.86 -34.17 -19.33
N TYR A 512 9.01 -33.45 -20.07
CA TYR A 512 8.19 -32.37 -19.52
C TYR A 512 7.16 -32.89 -18.53
N ASP A 513 6.45 -33.97 -18.84
CA ASP A 513 5.40 -34.52 -17.98
C ASP A 513 5.97 -35.03 -16.65
N LEU A 514 7.16 -35.63 -16.68
CA LEU A 514 7.87 -36.04 -15.47
C LEU A 514 8.18 -34.85 -14.55
N PHE A 515 8.81 -33.82 -15.10
CA PHE A 515 9.16 -32.62 -14.34
C PHE A 515 7.95 -31.82 -13.87
N LEU A 516 6.97 -31.59 -14.75
CA LEU A 516 5.78 -30.81 -14.42
C LEU A 516 4.93 -31.53 -13.38
N SER A 517 4.78 -32.85 -13.48
CA SER A 517 4.06 -33.63 -12.48
C SER A 517 4.74 -33.54 -11.11
N TRP A 518 6.06 -33.73 -11.05
CA TRP A 518 6.85 -33.58 -9.82
C TRP A 518 6.69 -32.18 -9.23
N PHE A 519 6.93 -31.15 -10.05
CA PHE A 519 6.90 -29.77 -9.59
C PHE A 519 5.51 -29.39 -9.06
N LEU A 520 4.44 -29.79 -9.73
CA LEU A 520 3.06 -29.42 -9.38
C LEU A 520 2.46 -30.24 -8.23
N PHE A 521 2.82 -31.53 -8.11
CA PHE A 521 2.14 -32.47 -7.21
C PHE A 521 3.03 -33.10 -6.15
N GLU A 522 4.32 -32.75 -6.12
CA GLU A 522 5.24 -33.17 -5.06
C GLU A 522 5.99 -31.98 -4.45
N PHE A 523 6.51 -31.07 -5.26
CA PHE A 523 7.31 -29.95 -4.77
C PHE A 523 6.46 -28.73 -4.35
N ALA A 524 5.64 -28.20 -5.25
CA ALA A 524 4.90 -26.97 -5.03
C ALA A 524 3.60 -27.18 -4.24
N CYS A 525 3.18 -26.14 -3.54
CA CYS A 525 1.87 -26.06 -2.92
C CYS A 525 0.86 -25.47 -3.92
N LYS A 526 -0.09 -26.30 -4.35
CA LYS A 526 -1.19 -25.90 -5.24
C LYS A 526 -2.45 -25.58 -4.44
N ILE A 527 -2.81 -24.30 -4.37
CA ILE A 527 -3.94 -23.82 -3.56
C ILE A 527 -5.31 -24.21 -4.13
N ASP A 528 -5.37 -24.68 -5.37
CA ASP A 528 -6.59 -25.15 -6.04
C ASP A 528 -6.84 -26.66 -5.84
N ASN A 529 -6.02 -27.33 -5.01
CA ASN A 529 -6.22 -28.73 -4.66
C ASN A 529 -6.93 -28.86 -3.30
N SER A 530 -7.80 -29.86 -3.15
CA SER A 530 -8.43 -30.22 -1.86
C SER A 530 -7.43 -30.73 -0.82
N ARG A 531 -6.31 -31.30 -1.28
CA ARG A 531 -5.16 -31.69 -0.45
C ARG A 531 -3.94 -30.87 -0.86
N LEU A 532 -3.42 -30.09 0.08
CA LEU A 532 -2.24 -29.26 -0.10
C LEU A 532 -0.98 -30.08 0.16
N ASN A 533 0.04 -29.82 -0.63
CA ASN A 533 1.40 -30.31 -0.44
C ASN A 533 2.22 -29.19 0.16
N PHE A 534 2.63 -29.33 1.42
CA PHE A 534 3.51 -28.37 2.06
C PHE A 534 4.83 -29.07 2.37
N ARG A 535 5.91 -28.61 1.74
CA ARG A 535 7.25 -29.16 1.94
C ARG A 535 7.95 -28.36 3.02
N ASP A 536 8.34 -29.05 4.09
CA ASP A 536 9.13 -28.42 5.15
C ASP A 536 10.51 -28.05 4.60
N SER A 537 10.86 -26.79 4.76
CA SER A 537 12.11 -26.24 4.21
C SER A 537 13.37 -26.75 4.94
N GLU A 538 13.24 -27.31 6.15
CA GLU A 538 14.36 -27.81 6.95
C GLU A 538 14.65 -29.27 6.69
N THR A 539 13.61 -30.09 6.72
CA THR A 539 13.67 -31.56 6.65
C THR A 539 13.39 -32.09 5.24
N SER A 540 12.89 -31.25 4.32
CA SER A 540 12.36 -31.66 3.02
C SER A 540 11.19 -32.65 3.09
N VAL A 541 10.60 -32.85 4.27
CA VAL A 541 9.47 -33.75 4.46
C VAL A 541 8.21 -33.12 3.86
N LEU A 542 7.52 -33.89 3.01
CA LEU A 542 6.24 -33.52 2.44
C LEU A 542 5.10 -33.79 3.43
N THR A 543 4.37 -32.74 3.81
CA THR A 543 3.17 -32.85 4.63
C THR A 543 1.92 -32.61 3.78
N LYS A 544 0.94 -33.50 3.89
CA LYS A 544 -0.36 -33.38 3.19
C LYS A 544 -1.43 -32.83 4.13
N LEU A 545 -2.03 -31.69 3.78
CA LEU A 545 -3.07 -31.03 4.58
C LEU A 545 -4.40 -30.97 3.81
N ASN A 546 -5.52 -30.90 4.53
CA ASN A 546 -6.79 -30.48 3.92
C ASN A 546 -6.72 -28.99 3.59
N ASN A 547 -7.29 -28.58 2.45
CA ASN A 547 -7.39 -27.19 2.06
C ASN A 547 -8.74 -26.57 2.50
N PRO A 548 -8.79 -25.80 3.60
CA PRO A 548 -10.02 -25.15 4.06
C PRO A 548 -10.35 -23.89 3.25
N HIS A 549 -9.46 -23.47 2.35
CA HIS A 549 -9.62 -22.25 1.55
C HIS A 549 -9.96 -22.54 0.09
N LEU A 550 -10.27 -23.80 -0.26
CA LEU A 550 -10.61 -24.19 -1.63
C LEU A 550 -11.89 -23.50 -2.11
N ASP A 551 -12.99 -23.63 -1.36
CA ASP A 551 -14.29 -23.00 -1.71
C ASP A 551 -14.13 -21.48 -1.86
N ARG A 552 -13.31 -20.88 -0.99
CA ARG A 552 -12.99 -19.46 -1.02
C ARG A 552 -12.18 -19.08 -2.27
N TRP A 553 -11.15 -19.87 -2.60
CA TRP A 553 -10.39 -19.69 -3.85
C TRP A 553 -11.32 -19.78 -5.06
N GLU A 554 -12.17 -20.80 -5.14
CA GLU A 554 -13.10 -21.00 -6.24
C GLU A 554 -14.09 -19.84 -6.34
N HIS A 555 -14.68 -19.40 -5.22
CA HIS A 555 -15.61 -18.28 -5.20
C HIS A 555 -14.95 -16.96 -5.62
N GLU A 556 -13.86 -16.57 -4.98
CA GLU A 556 -13.20 -15.27 -5.22
C GLU A 556 -12.51 -15.22 -6.60
N ALA A 557 -11.92 -16.33 -7.05
CA ALA A 557 -11.33 -16.42 -8.38
C ALA A 557 -12.40 -16.42 -9.48
N CYS A 558 -13.58 -17.01 -9.26
CA CYS A 558 -14.70 -16.95 -10.21
C CYS A 558 -15.38 -15.56 -10.22
N ALA A 559 -15.53 -14.90 -9.07
CA ALA A 559 -16.09 -13.54 -8.98
C ALA A 559 -15.25 -12.50 -9.75
N SER A 560 -13.95 -12.76 -9.90
CA SER A 560 -13.04 -11.95 -10.72
C SER A 560 -13.39 -11.95 -12.22
N ILE A 561 -14.02 -13.04 -12.70
CA ILE A 561 -14.39 -13.26 -14.10
C ILE A 561 -15.77 -12.63 -14.37
N SER A 562 -16.74 -12.81 -13.47
CA SER A 562 -18.11 -12.32 -13.64
C SER A 562 -18.32 -10.83 -13.40
N SER A 563 -17.48 -10.18 -12.58
CA SER A 563 -17.62 -8.76 -12.27
C SER A 563 -17.14 -7.82 -13.39
N PHE A 564 -16.37 -8.33 -14.36
CA PHE A 564 -15.91 -7.58 -15.53
C PHE A 564 -16.55 -8.03 -16.85
N GLU A 565 -16.97 -9.29 -16.94
CA GLU A 565 -17.89 -9.75 -17.99
C GLU A 565 -19.31 -9.38 -17.59
N GLY A 566 -19.68 -8.14 -17.87
CA GLY A 566 -21.06 -7.69 -17.66
C GLY A 566 -22.05 -8.65 -18.31
N GLU A 567 -23.13 -8.92 -17.58
CA GLU A 567 -24.43 -9.19 -18.19
C GLU A 567 -24.56 -8.35 -19.46
N ASN A 568 -24.99 -9.01 -20.54
CA ASN A 568 -25.35 -8.42 -21.81
C ASN A 568 -26.39 -7.31 -21.63
N HIS A 569 -25.92 -6.12 -21.25
CA HIS A 569 -26.51 -4.84 -21.62
C HIS A 569 -25.76 -4.29 -22.84
N THR A 570 -25.56 -5.15 -23.84
CA THR A 570 -25.41 -4.79 -25.25
C THR A 570 -26.77 -4.31 -25.77
N ASN A 571 -27.19 -3.13 -25.29
CA ASN A 571 -27.97 -2.14 -26.02
C ASN A 571 -28.19 -0.84 -25.23
N SER A 572 -27.82 -0.78 -23.94
CA SER A 572 -27.81 0.48 -23.19
C SER A 572 -26.42 1.09 -23.00
N ARG A 573 -25.31 0.32 -22.99
CA ARG A 573 -23.97 0.89 -22.73
C ARG A 573 -23.28 1.58 -23.91
N LYS A 574 -23.61 1.25 -25.17
CA LYS A 574 -23.19 2.07 -26.33
C LYS A 574 -24.05 3.34 -26.47
N ALA A 575 -25.30 3.28 -26.02
CA ALA A 575 -26.16 4.46 -25.91
C ALA A 575 -25.76 5.34 -24.71
N ASP A 576 -25.29 4.78 -23.58
CA ASP A 576 -24.89 5.54 -22.39
C ASP A 576 -23.43 5.95 -22.35
N LEU A 577 -22.49 5.31 -23.05
CA LEU A 577 -21.16 5.90 -23.26
C LEU A 577 -21.17 6.97 -24.37
N SER A 578 -22.10 6.89 -25.34
CA SER A 578 -22.30 7.96 -26.31
C SER A 578 -23.22 9.08 -25.80
N ARG A 579 -24.20 8.79 -24.93
CA ARG A 579 -24.98 9.78 -24.17
C ARG A 579 -24.21 10.34 -22.99
N HIS A 580 -23.39 9.60 -22.25
CA HIS A 580 -22.50 10.21 -21.25
C HIS A 580 -21.36 10.98 -21.91
N LYS A 581 -20.83 10.58 -23.07
CA LYS A 581 -19.92 11.45 -23.83
C LYS A 581 -20.63 12.66 -24.44
N LYS A 582 -21.90 12.59 -24.87
CA LYS A 582 -22.67 13.75 -25.36
C LYS A 582 -23.23 14.66 -24.25
N LEU A 583 -23.66 14.13 -23.10
CA LEU A 583 -24.13 14.90 -21.92
C LEU A 583 -22.94 15.44 -21.11
N HIS A 584 -21.80 14.76 -21.05
CA HIS A 584 -20.55 15.40 -20.61
C HIS A 584 -19.94 16.34 -21.65
N ALA A 585 -20.31 16.27 -22.94
CA ALA A 585 -19.92 17.26 -23.94
C ALA A 585 -20.83 18.50 -23.92
N LEU A 586 -22.11 18.35 -23.58
CA LEU A 586 -23.08 19.45 -23.59
C LEU A 586 -23.20 20.20 -22.24
N ASN A 587 -22.78 19.61 -21.11
CA ASN A 587 -22.60 20.34 -19.84
C ASN A 587 -21.15 20.74 -19.53
N LYS A 588 -20.20 20.50 -20.46
CA LYS A 588 -18.82 21.03 -20.37
C LYS A 588 -18.52 22.17 -21.33
N SER A 589 -19.42 22.54 -22.24
CA SER A 589 -19.12 23.56 -23.25
C SER A 589 -19.12 25.00 -22.71
N THR A 590 -19.71 25.27 -21.53
CA THR A 590 -19.65 26.60 -20.90
C THR A 590 -18.87 26.58 -19.59
N PHE A 591 -19.16 25.68 -18.65
CA PHE A 591 -18.43 25.62 -17.35
C PHE A 591 -17.06 24.90 -17.42
N GLY A 592 -16.88 23.95 -18.32
CA GLY A 592 -15.62 23.21 -18.51
C GLY A 592 -14.56 24.00 -19.27
N LEU A 593 -14.99 24.84 -20.22
CA LEU A 593 -14.12 25.77 -20.94
C LEU A 593 -13.71 26.92 -20.03
N ILE A 594 -14.65 27.52 -19.29
CA ILE A 594 -14.34 28.57 -18.30
C ILE A 594 -13.44 28.01 -17.20
N SER A 595 -13.72 26.85 -16.60
CA SER A 595 -12.83 26.28 -15.56
C SER A 595 -11.47 25.80 -16.09
N LYS A 596 -11.35 25.38 -17.36
CA LYS A 596 -10.06 25.11 -18.01
C LYS A 596 -9.32 26.39 -18.35
N ILE A 597 -9.97 27.41 -18.90
CA ILE A 597 -9.36 28.71 -19.22
C ILE A 597 -8.97 29.43 -17.91
N TRP A 598 -9.78 29.34 -16.87
CA TRP A 598 -9.49 29.86 -15.54
C TRP A 598 -8.39 29.04 -14.86
N LYS A 599 -8.37 27.70 -15.00
CA LYS A 599 -7.22 26.87 -14.56
C LYS A 599 -5.96 27.18 -15.36
N TYR A 600 -6.02 27.40 -16.67
CA TYR A 600 -4.84 27.68 -17.51
C TYR A 600 -4.34 29.12 -17.33
N LYS A 601 -5.23 30.12 -17.20
CA LYS A 601 -4.89 31.50 -16.80
C LYS A 601 -4.34 31.52 -15.38
N ASN A 602 -4.99 30.85 -14.42
CA ASN A 602 -4.46 30.76 -13.06
C ASN A 602 -3.20 29.92 -12.97
N TYR A 603 -3.01 28.89 -13.80
CA TYR A 603 -1.78 28.11 -13.85
C TYR A 603 -0.63 28.91 -14.46
N GLY A 604 -0.89 29.68 -15.53
CA GLY A 604 0.05 30.63 -16.12
C GLY A 604 0.41 31.76 -15.16
N LEU A 605 -0.57 32.39 -14.51
CA LEU A 605 -0.37 33.37 -13.45
C LEU A 605 0.35 32.77 -12.24
N THR A 606 0.04 31.53 -11.87
CA THR A 606 0.71 30.78 -10.79
C THR A 606 2.18 30.51 -11.13
N LEU A 607 2.47 30.10 -12.37
CA LEU A 607 3.83 29.85 -12.86
C LEU A 607 4.63 31.14 -12.97
N ALA A 608 4.01 32.22 -13.48
CA ALA A 608 4.61 33.54 -13.53
C ALA A 608 4.90 34.07 -12.12
N ASN A 609 3.93 33.96 -11.21
CA ASN A 609 4.08 34.36 -9.80
C ASN A 609 5.15 33.50 -9.08
N LYS A 610 5.20 32.19 -9.36
CA LYS A 610 6.25 31.29 -8.84
C LYS A 610 7.64 31.68 -9.35
N ARG A 611 7.78 31.96 -10.66
CA ARG A 611 9.05 32.40 -11.27
C ARG A 611 9.50 33.75 -10.70
N LEU A 612 8.58 34.71 -10.62
CA LEU A 612 8.81 36.03 -10.04
C LEU A 612 9.28 35.91 -8.58
N LYS A 613 8.52 35.23 -7.72
CA LYS A 613 8.88 35.04 -6.31
C LYS A 613 10.21 34.31 -6.15
N ASN A 614 10.48 33.27 -6.95
CA ASN A 614 11.76 32.56 -6.91
C ASN A 614 12.94 33.46 -7.25
N HIS A 615 12.78 34.40 -8.18
CA HIS A 615 13.83 35.34 -8.54
C HIS A 615 14.15 36.32 -7.41
N PHE A 616 13.13 36.81 -6.68
CA PHE A 616 13.30 37.77 -5.58
C PHE A 616 13.65 37.17 -4.21
N LEU A 617 13.59 35.84 -4.06
CA LEU A 617 13.96 35.17 -2.80
C LEU A 617 15.49 35.06 -2.65
N PRO A 618 16.09 35.68 -1.61
CA PRO A 618 17.50 35.51 -1.31
C PRO A 618 17.81 34.05 -0.97
N LYS A 619 19.01 33.59 -1.35
CA LYS A 619 19.51 32.26 -0.98
C LYS A 619 20.05 32.31 0.44
N PHE A 620 19.81 31.25 1.21
CA PHE A 620 20.45 31.06 2.49
C PHE A 620 21.95 30.80 2.29
N ASP A 621 22.78 31.51 3.05
CA ASP A 621 24.23 31.36 3.06
C ASP A 621 24.66 30.25 4.04
N PRO A 622 25.20 29.11 3.55
CA PRO A 622 25.59 28.00 4.41
C PRO A 622 26.72 28.33 5.40
N SER A 623 27.54 29.36 5.14
CA SER A 623 28.66 29.73 6.03
C SER A 623 28.21 30.13 7.44
N PHE A 624 26.94 30.51 7.59
CA PHE A 624 26.30 30.72 8.90
C PHE A 624 26.34 29.49 9.82
N LEU A 625 26.53 28.30 9.26
CA LEU A 625 26.51 27.01 9.96
C LEU A 625 27.92 26.47 10.25
N ASP A 626 28.97 27.10 9.73
CA ASP A 626 30.33 26.57 9.78
C ASP A 626 30.86 26.48 11.23
N GLY A 627 31.34 25.28 11.60
CA GLY A 627 31.86 24.97 12.93
C GLY A 627 30.82 24.96 14.05
N LYS A 628 29.52 25.07 13.74
CA LYS A 628 28.45 25.15 14.75
C LYS A 628 27.91 23.78 15.14
N ARG A 629 27.45 23.67 16.39
CA ARG A 629 26.62 22.58 16.91
C ARG A 629 25.15 22.92 16.66
N ILE A 630 24.43 22.06 15.95
CA ILE A 630 23.09 22.37 15.44
C ILE A 630 22.07 21.38 16.00
N ALA A 631 21.03 21.89 16.65
CA ALA A 631 19.85 21.11 16.99
C ALA A 631 18.81 21.28 15.88
N LEU A 632 18.49 20.18 15.18
CA LEU A 632 17.33 20.13 14.30
C LEU A 632 16.15 19.54 15.07
N VAL A 633 15.14 20.35 15.34
CA VAL A 633 13.97 19.96 16.13
C VAL A 633 12.79 19.65 15.21
N GLY A 634 12.50 18.37 15.10
CA GLY A 634 11.35 17.80 14.43
C GLY A 634 10.04 18.06 15.18
N ASN A 635 8.97 17.46 14.68
CA ASN A 635 7.62 17.67 15.21
C ASN A 635 7.00 16.39 15.80
N ALA A 636 7.78 15.33 16.03
CA ALA A 636 7.24 14.08 16.58
C ALA A 636 6.77 14.26 18.04
N SER A 637 5.64 13.65 18.40
CA SER A 637 5.12 13.69 19.76
C SER A 637 5.92 12.85 20.75
N SER A 638 6.74 11.90 20.28
CA SER A 638 7.72 11.17 21.10
C SER A 638 8.66 12.09 21.86
N LEU A 639 8.94 13.29 21.34
CA LEU A 639 9.74 14.30 22.02
C LEU A 639 9.12 14.75 23.35
N LEU A 640 7.79 14.66 23.52
CA LEU A 640 7.10 15.11 24.73
C LEU A 640 7.40 14.28 25.98
N ASP A 641 7.85 13.04 25.79
CA ASP A 641 8.16 12.13 26.89
C ASP A 641 9.59 12.36 27.45
N SER A 642 10.23 13.48 27.07
CA SER A 642 11.61 13.82 27.40
C SER A 642 11.74 15.19 28.08
N CYS A 643 12.93 15.47 28.60
CA CYS A 643 13.31 16.77 29.16
C CYS A 643 14.50 17.38 28.40
N HIS A 644 14.56 17.22 27.07
CA HIS A 644 15.67 17.70 26.24
C HIS A 644 15.70 19.23 26.03
N GLY A 645 14.78 19.99 26.59
CA GLY A 645 14.60 21.40 26.27
C GLY A 645 15.83 22.27 26.55
N GLU A 646 16.47 22.08 27.70
CA GLU A 646 17.72 22.79 28.02
C GLU A 646 18.87 22.38 27.10
N GLU A 647 18.99 21.08 26.81
CA GLU A 647 20.02 20.52 25.93
C GLU A 647 19.89 21.09 24.51
N ILE A 648 18.66 21.12 23.97
CA ILE A 648 18.34 21.75 22.69
C ILE A 648 18.78 23.21 22.70
N ASP A 649 18.45 23.97 23.74
CA ASP A 649 18.73 25.41 23.79
C ASP A 649 20.24 25.74 23.96
N ARG A 650 21.06 24.78 24.44
CA ARG A 650 22.52 24.90 24.54
C ARG A 650 23.26 24.77 23.21
N HIS A 651 22.57 24.38 22.13
CA HIS A 651 23.17 24.34 20.80
C HIS A 651 23.51 25.75 20.29
N ASP A 652 24.49 25.86 19.40
CA ASP A 652 24.83 27.14 18.79
C ASP A 652 23.67 27.66 17.93
N ILE A 653 22.98 26.75 17.24
CA ILE A 653 21.86 27.03 16.35
C ILE A 653 20.74 26.01 16.59
N VAL A 654 19.53 26.51 16.85
CA VAL A 654 18.30 25.70 16.94
C VAL A 654 17.41 25.94 15.72
N ILE A 655 17.16 24.88 14.95
CA ILE A 655 16.33 24.88 13.74
C ILE A 655 14.99 24.21 14.04
N ARG A 656 13.87 24.94 13.86
CA ARG A 656 12.51 24.40 14.08
C ARG A 656 11.71 24.30 12.80
N LEU A 657 10.91 23.24 12.70
CA LEU A 657 10.13 22.95 11.51
C LEU A 657 8.66 23.36 11.66
N ASN A 658 8.13 24.13 10.71
CA ASN A 658 6.69 24.30 10.50
C ASN A 658 5.91 24.77 11.75
N LEU A 659 5.16 23.88 12.40
CA LEU A 659 4.33 24.19 13.57
C LEU A 659 5.10 24.08 14.89
N GLY A 660 6.41 23.77 14.89
CA GLY A 660 7.20 23.64 16.11
C GLY A 660 7.49 24.96 16.82
N TYR A 661 6.50 25.83 17.06
CA TYR A 661 6.69 27.03 17.87
C TYR A 661 6.64 26.66 19.36
N PRO A 662 7.66 27.02 20.18
CA PRO A 662 7.78 26.54 21.57
C PRO A 662 6.64 26.94 22.51
N LEU A 663 6.05 28.13 22.29
CA LEU A 663 5.02 28.67 23.19
C LEU A 663 3.59 28.31 22.74
N ILE A 664 3.45 27.23 21.98
CA ILE A 664 2.15 26.62 21.72
C ILE A 664 1.68 25.95 23.02
N VAL A 665 0.43 26.22 23.37
CA VAL A 665 -0.19 25.66 24.56
C VAL A 665 -0.43 24.17 24.37
N ARG A 666 -0.10 23.39 25.41
CA ARG A 666 -0.27 21.94 25.45
C ARG A 666 -1.72 21.51 25.31
N ASP A 667 -1.93 20.28 24.85
CA ASP A 667 -3.26 19.69 24.70
C ASP A 667 -4.03 19.66 26.05
N GLY A 668 -5.35 19.74 25.98
CA GLY A 668 -6.27 19.68 27.12
C GLY A 668 -6.52 21.02 27.81
N ILE A 669 -5.64 22.01 27.59
CA ILE A 669 -5.75 23.34 28.18
C ILE A 669 -6.53 24.25 27.22
N GLY A 670 -7.72 24.66 27.65
CA GLY A 670 -8.52 25.60 26.87
C GLY A 670 -7.97 27.03 26.97
N ALA A 671 -8.09 27.81 25.90
CA ALA A 671 -7.68 29.22 25.90
C ALA A 671 -8.34 30.08 27.01
N HIS A 672 -9.47 29.63 27.57
CA HIS A 672 -10.14 30.26 28.71
C HIS A 672 -9.38 30.10 30.04
N GLN A 673 -8.46 29.13 30.14
CA GLN A 673 -7.62 28.90 31.31
C GLN A 673 -6.36 29.77 31.30
N ILE A 674 -6.14 30.50 30.20
CA ILE A 674 -4.98 31.38 30.03
C ILE A 674 -5.45 32.82 30.24
N PRO A 675 -4.79 33.61 31.09
CA PRO A 675 -5.08 35.03 31.21
C PRO A 675 -4.93 35.73 29.86
N LYS A 676 -5.93 36.53 29.47
CA LYS A 676 -6.05 37.10 28.12
C LYS A 676 -4.86 37.97 27.74
N GLU A 677 -4.25 38.62 28.72
CA GLU A 677 -3.06 39.46 28.60
C GLU A 677 -1.82 38.67 28.14
N PHE A 678 -1.73 37.38 28.48
CA PHE A 678 -0.62 36.50 28.08
C PHE A 678 -0.95 35.65 26.84
N LEU A 679 -2.18 35.71 26.33
CA LEU A 679 -2.57 35.06 25.08
C LEU A 679 -2.25 35.97 23.89
N TYR A 680 -1.45 35.46 22.94
CA TYR A 680 -1.18 36.14 21.67
C TYR A 680 -2.36 35.99 20.70
N GLY A 681 -2.91 34.78 20.61
CA GLY A 681 -4.00 34.45 19.72
C GLY A 681 -4.21 32.94 19.58
N ILE A 682 -5.15 32.54 18.73
CA ILE A 682 -5.46 31.14 18.45
C ILE A 682 -5.27 30.88 16.95
N PHE A 683 -4.34 29.99 16.60
CA PHE A 683 -4.16 29.53 15.22
C PHE A 683 -5.05 28.32 14.94
N HIS A 684 -5.72 28.28 13.80
CA HIS A 684 -6.49 27.11 13.36
C HIS A 684 -5.81 26.44 12.16
N ASP A 685 -5.31 25.21 12.32
CA ASP A 685 -4.70 24.48 11.19
C ASP A 685 -5.77 23.87 10.27
N SER A 686 -6.03 24.59 9.19
CA SER A 686 -6.94 24.18 8.11
C SER A 686 -6.58 22.85 7.44
N ARG A 687 -5.37 22.33 7.65
CA ARG A 687 -4.89 21.07 7.08
C ARG A 687 -5.16 19.87 7.97
N SER A 688 -5.61 20.09 9.19
CA SER A 688 -6.00 19.07 10.15
C SER A 688 -7.50 18.78 9.99
N VAL A 689 -7.91 17.52 10.15
CA VAL A 689 -9.33 17.15 9.99
C VAL A 689 -10.21 17.80 11.08
N GLY A 690 -9.65 18.03 12.27
CA GLY A 690 -10.33 18.68 13.39
C GLY A 690 -10.36 20.21 13.34
N GLN A 691 -9.66 20.84 12.39
CA GLN A 691 -9.33 22.27 12.41
C GLN A 691 -8.83 22.74 13.79
N ASP A 692 -7.89 21.95 14.32
CA ASP A 692 -7.35 22.08 15.67
C ASP A 692 -7.00 23.54 16.00
N PRO A 693 -7.51 24.09 17.11
CA PRO A 693 -7.10 25.38 17.63
C PRO A 693 -5.79 25.24 18.41
N TYR A 694 -4.86 26.16 18.20
CA TYR A 694 -3.61 26.26 18.93
C TYR A 694 -3.55 27.63 19.60
N PRO A 695 -3.92 27.70 20.90
CA PRO A 695 -3.67 28.89 21.70
C PRO A 695 -2.17 29.10 21.82
N ILE A 696 -1.74 30.35 21.69
CA ILE A 696 -0.32 30.71 21.68
C ILE A 696 -0.05 31.71 22.79
N LEU A 697 0.92 31.44 23.64
CA LEU A 697 1.36 32.39 24.64
C LEU A 697 2.21 33.49 24.00
N ARG A 698 2.10 34.71 24.55
CA ARG A 698 3.02 35.80 24.25
C ARG A 698 4.40 35.48 24.82
N LYS A 699 5.44 36.05 24.20
CA LYS A 699 6.83 35.86 24.66
C LYS A 699 7.11 36.38 26.06
N ASN A 700 6.34 37.36 26.53
CA ASN A 700 6.46 37.98 27.84
C ASN A 700 5.56 37.32 28.91
N ALA A 701 4.98 36.14 28.62
CA ALA A 701 4.31 35.35 29.63
C ALA A 701 5.29 34.96 30.76
N PRO A 702 4.87 34.94 32.04
CA PRO A 702 5.71 34.48 33.15
C PRO A 702 6.20 33.04 32.92
N GLU A 703 7.42 32.71 33.37
CA GLU A 703 8.00 31.36 33.20
C GLU A 703 7.09 30.28 33.81
N GLU A 704 6.56 30.51 35.01
CA GLU A 704 5.60 29.59 35.64
C GLU A 704 4.40 29.27 34.73
N LEU A 705 3.89 30.28 34.00
CA LEU A 705 2.79 30.09 33.05
C LEU A 705 3.25 29.30 31.83
N ILE A 706 4.44 29.59 31.31
CA ILE A 706 5.01 28.89 30.14
C ILE A 706 5.23 27.42 30.49
N ASP A 707 5.89 27.13 31.61
CA ASP A 707 6.19 25.77 32.06
C ASP A 707 4.90 25.00 32.36
N ALA A 708 3.93 25.64 33.01
CA ALA A 708 2.64 25.04 33.32
C ALA A 708 1.69 24.91 32.12
N HIS A 709 2.00 25.46 30.94
CA HIS A 709 1.02 25.44 29.83
C HIS A 709 1.63 25.07 28.48
N THR A 710 2.93 24.85 28.36
CA THR A 710 3.59 24.52 27.08
C THR A 710 4.46 23.27 27.22
N HIS A 711 5.19 22.93 26.16
CA HIS A 711 6.12 21.79 26.15
C HIS A 711 7.58 22.25 26.10
N VAL A 712 7.91 23.44 26.64
CA VAL A 712 9.28 23.98 26.59
C VAL A 712 10.30 23.09 27.30
N CYS A 713 9.93 22.40 28.38
CA CYS A 713 10.81 21.45 29.07
C CYS A 713 11.30 20.32 28.13
N ALA A 714 10.45 19.87 27.21
CA ALA A 714 10.78 18.85 26.23
C ALA A 714 11.42 19.42 24.95
N THR A 715 10.95 20.59 24.52
CA THR A 715 11.21 21.10 23.17
C THR A 715 12.24 22.24 23.12
N GLY A 716 12.56 22.87 24.25
CA GLY A 716 13.37 24.09 24.33
C GLY A 716 12.59 25.31 23.86
N ARG A 717 13.06 26.52 24.21
CA ARG A 717 12.45 27.79 23.84
C ARG A 717 13.18 28.51 22.71
N ARG A 718 14.47 28.26 22.54
CA ARG A 718 15.30 28.97 21.57
C ARG A 718 14.95 28.57 20.14
N THR A 719 15.02 29.53 19.22
CA THR A 719 14.88 29.29 17.77
C THR A 719 15.72 30.33 17.03
N ASP A 720 16.78 29.88 16.37
CA ASP A 720 17.66 30.73 15.55
C ASP A 720 17.25 30.67 14.06
N ILE A 721 16.68 29.52 13.65
CA ILE A 721 16.12 29.32 12.31
C ILE A 721 14.71 28.71 12.42
N TRP A 722 13.75 29.35 11.75
CA TRP A 722 12.43 28.77 11.53
C TRP A 722 12.26 28.34 10.07
N SER A 723 12.17 27.04 9.87
CA SER A 723 11.86 26.44 8.57
C SER A 723 10.36 26.56 8.30
N CYS A 724 9.98 27.63 7.60
CA CYS A 724 8.59 27.97 7.35
C CYS A 724 7.93 27.06 6.28
N SER A 725 6.62 26.83 6.42
CA SER A 725 5.82 26.05 5.48
C SER A 725 5.62 26.80 4.18
N THR A 726 6.11 26.28 3.05
CA THR A 726 5.94 26.92 1.73
C THR A 726 4.61 26.60 1.05
N VAL A 727 3.81 25.76 1.70
CA VAL A 727 2.55 25.22 1.18
C VAL A 727 1.32 25.82 1.89
N ASP A 728 1.52 26.57 2.98
CA ASP A 728 0.44 27.14 3.77
C ASP A 728 0.68 28.62 4.11
N LYS A 729 -0.07 29.51 3.45
CA LYS A 729 0.05 30.96 3.63
C LYS A 729 -0.46 31.41 5.00
N SER A 730 -1.52 30.80 5.55
CA SER A 730 -2.11 31.26 6.82
C SER A 730 -1.14 31.02 7.98
N ARG A 731 -0.46 29.87 7.97
CA ARG A 731 0.60 29.54 8.93
C ARG A 731 1.73 30.55 8.88
N GLN A 732 2.22 30.90 7.69
CA GLN A 732 3.27 31.90 7.54
C GLN A 732 2.85 33.25 8.11
N THR A 733 1.67 33.75 7.74
CA THR A 733 1.20 35.07 8.19
C THR A 733 0.97 35.14 9.69
N PHE A 734 0.56 34.04 10.31
CA PHE A 734 0.29 33.99 11.74
C PHE A 734 1.56 33.84 12.58
N PHE A 735 2.46 32.91 12.21
CA PHE A 735 3.64 32.60 13.02
C PHE A 735 4.87 33.46 12.70
N ALA A 736 5.00 34.01 11.49
CA ALA A 736 6.18 34.82 11.15
C ALA A 736 6.41 36.03 12.09
N PRO A 737 5.37 36.75 12.57
CA PRO A 737 5.55 37.80 13.58
C PRO A 737 6.05 37.29 14.94
N LEU A 738 5.82 36.01 15.26
CA LEU A 738 6.22 35.38 16.52
C LEU A 738 7.69 34.96 16.51
N PHE A 739 8.28 34.74 15.34
CA PHE A 739 9.69 34.37 15.22
C PHE A 739 10.57 35.61 15.06
N ASN A 740 11.54 35.79 15.96
CA ASN A 740 12.60 36.79 15.81
C ASN A 740 13.90 36.09 15.42
N CYS A 741 13.87 35.43 14.26
CA CYS A 741 14.93 34.52 13.82
C CYS A 741 15.00 34.51 12.29
N ARG A 742 15.99 33.83 11.72
CA ARG A 742 16.05 33.64 10.26
C ARG A 742 14.91 32.73 9.81
N MET A 743 14.16 33.13 8.78
CA MET A 743 13.08 32.30 8.23
C MET A 743 13.53 31.70 6.91
N ILE A 744 13.40 30.39 6.78
CA ILE A 744 13.89 29.66 5.61
C ILE A 744 12.77 28.85 4.99
N ALA A 745 12.54 29.07 3.69
CA ALA A 745 11.75 28.22 2.83
C ALA A 745 12.60 27.05 2.34
N CYS A 746 12.51 25.90 3.01
CA CYS A 746 13.28 24.72 2.65
C CYS A 746 12.82 24.07 1.32
N HIS A 747 11.52 24.10 1.03
CA HIS A 747 10.96 23.45 -0.15
C HIS A 747 10.89 24.41 -1.36
N PRO A 748 11.25 24.00 -2.58
CA PRO A 748 11.39 24.88 -3.76
C PRO A 748 10.05 25.41 -4.34
N ASN A 749 8.92 24.90 -3.86
CA ASN A 749 7.61 25.39 -4.25
C ASN A 749 7.21 26.64 -3.45
N THR A 750 7.28 27.81 -4.06
CA THR A 750 7.08 29.12 -3.41
C THR A 750 5.71 29.74 -3.65
N GLN A 751 4.78 28.98 -4.24
CA GLN A 751 3.47 29.47 -4.65
C GLN A 751 2.69 30.12 -3.50
N HIS A 752 2.73 29.51 -2.31
CA HIS A 752 2.01 30.00 -1.13
C HIS A 752 2.82 30.93 -0.23
N ILE A 753 4.02 31.35 -0.64
CA ILE A 753 4.81 32.32 0.14
C ILE A 753 4.09 33.67 0.16
N SER A 754 3.93 34.25 1.35
CA SER A 754 3.31 35.56 1.54
C SER A 754 4.12 36.65 0.86
N PHE A 755 3.47 37.48 0.04
CA PHE A 755 4.11 38.60 -0.62
C PHE A 755 4.64 39.64 0.39
N GLY A 756 3.97 39.82 1.53
CA GLY A 756 4.43 40.72 2.59
C GLY A 756 5.74 40.26 3.24
N LEU A 757 5.95 38.94 3.39
CA LEU A 757 7.22 38.39 3.89
C LEU A 757 8.34 38.54 2.85
N LEU A 758 7.99 38.31 1.58
CA LEU A 758 8.91 38.46 0.46
C LEU A 758 9.39 39.90 0.30
N MET A 759 8.48 40.88 0.30
CA MET A 759 8.83 42.30 0.11
C MET A 759 9.67 42.85 1.26
N LYS A 760 9.44 42.36 2.49
CA LYS A 760 10.29 42.69 3.65
C LYS A 760 11.63 41.94 3.67
N ARG A 761 11.90 41.08 2.66
CA ARG A 761 13.07 40.17 2.56
C ARG A 761 13.34 39.36 3.84
N ARG A 762 12.28 39.01 4.59
CA ARG A 762 12.41 38.27 5.86
C ARG A 762 12.44 36.75 5.67
N ILE A 763 12.60 36.27 4.44
CA ILE A 763 12.56 34.85 4.11
C ILE A 763 13.62 34.51 3.05
N GLU A 764 14.45 33.53 3.38
CA GLU A 764 15.50 32.98 2.53
C GLU A 764 15.05 31.62 1.98
N LYS A 765 15.74 31.09 0.97
CA LYS A 765 15.48 29.75 0.42
C LYS A 765 16.72 28.87 0.46
N LEU A 766 16.50 27.57 0.65
CA LEU A 766 17.54 26.58 0.38
C LEU A 766 17.78 26.41 -1.12
N PRO A 767 18.97 25.93 -1.54
CA PRO A 767 19.24 25.65 -2.94
C PRO A 767 18.26 24.59 -3.50
N PRO A 768 17.59 24.85 -4.64
CA PRO A 768 16.60 23.91 -5.19
C PRO A 768 17.16 22.54 -5.60
N HIS A 769 18.47 22.45 -5.88
CA HIS A 769 19.09 21.21 -6.31
C HIS A 769 19.02 20.13 -5.21
N ILE A 770 19.19 20.51 -3.94
CA ILE A 770 19.09 19.61 -2.77
C ILE A 770 17.81 18.78 -2.83
N THR A 771 16.65 19.45 -2.93
CA THR A 771 15.36 18.76 -3.00
C THR A 771 15.24 17.89 -4.26
N SER A 772 15.74 18.35 -5.41
CA SER A 772 15.63 17.58 -6.67
C SER A 772 16.52 16.34 -6.68
N GLU A 773 17.71 16.41 -6.07
CA GLU A 773 18.63 15.29 -5.94
C GLU A 773 18.10 14.27 -4.94
N LEU A 774 17.66 14.73 -3.78
CA LEU A 774 17.04 13.88 -2.77
C LEU A 774 15.79 13.19 -3.33
N LYS A 775 14.94 13.90 -4.06
CA LYS A 775 13.77 13.32 -4.75
C LYS A 775 14.16 12.22 -5.75
N ARG A 776 15.28 12.39 -6.46
CA ARG A 776 15.81 11.39 -7.40
C ARG A 776 16.35 10.16 -6.65
N LYS A 777 17.04 10.36 -5.52
CA LYS A 777 17.54 9.28 -4.66
C LYS A 777 16.39 8.44 -4.06
N LEU A 778 15.34 9.10 -3.57
CA LEU A 778 14.26 8.44 -2.84
C LEU A 778 13.08 7.98 -3.73
N ALA A 779 13.05 8.41 -5.01
CA ALA A 779 11.92 8.24 -5.92
C ALA A 779 10.57 8.76 -5.38
N THR A 780 10.59 9.65 -4.38
CA THR A 780 9.42 10.26 -3.74
C THR A 780 9.71 11.71 -3.35
N ASP A 781 8.68 12.52 -3.11
CA ASP A 781 8.87 13.88 -2.60
C ASP A 781 9.35 13.82 -1.14
N PRO A 782 10.45 14.49 -0.75
CA PRO A 782 10.96 14.45 0.62
C PRO A 782 10.22 15.44 1.55
N THR A 783 10.13 15.12 2.85
CA THR A 783 9.62 16.05 3.87
C THR A 783 10.59 17.22 4.11
N SER A 784 10.08 18.30 4.73
CA SER A 784 10.93 19.41 5.19
C SER A 784 12.06 18.97 6.10
N GLY A 785 11.82 17.98 6.96
CA GLY A 785 12.84 17.46 7.87
C GLY A 785 13.97 16.79 7.10
N LEU A 786 13.62 15.93 6.13
CA LEU A 786 14.62 15.25 5.33
C LEU A 786 15.42 16.18 4.41
N ILE A 787 14.77 17.21 3.85
CA ILE A 787 15.47 18.25 3.08
C ILE A 787 16.51 18.97 3.96
N TRP A 788 16.18 19.25 5.22
CA TRP A 788 17.12 19.86 6.16
C TRP A 788 18.27 18.92 6.51
N ILE A 789 18.00 17.66 6.82
CA ILE A 789 19.04 16.65 7.10
C ILE A 789 20.02 16.57 5.92
N ASP A 790 19.50 16.37 4.69
CA ASP A 790 20.34 16.23 3.50
C ASP A 790 21.12 17.51 3.15
N PHE A 791 20.56 18.69 3.42
CA PHE A 791 21.26 19.97 3.29
C PHE A 791 22.39 20.12 4.32
N LEU A 792 22.10 19.86 5.61
CA LEU A 792 23.05 20.06 6.71
C LEU A 792 24.26 19.13 6.61
N MET A 793 24.05 17.89 6.14
CA MET A 793 25.12 16.94 5.81
C MET A 793 26.19 17.53 4.87
N GLN A 794 25.79 18.44 3.98
CA GLN A 794 26.66 19.03 2.96
C GLN A 794 27.36 20.31 3.43
N THR A 795 27.25 20.65 4.72
CA THR A 795 27.84 21.86 5.31
C THR A 795 29.03 21.53 6.21
N ASN A 796 29.82 22.55 6.57
CA ASN A 796 30.96 22.43 7.49
C ASN A 796 30.55 22.57 8.96
N LEU A 797 29.33 22.14 9.32
CA LEU A 797 28.90 22.08 10.73
C LEU A 797 29.82 21.17 11.55
N ARG A 798 29.89 21.42 12.86
CA ARG A 798 30.64 20.60 13.82
C ARG A 798 29.85 19.37 14.24
N GLU A 799 28.57 19.54 14.55
CA GLU A 799 27.70 18.51 15.12
C GLU A 799 26.24 18.79 14.75
N LEU A 800 25.46 17.72 14.50
CA LEU A 800 24.03 17.78 14.18
C LEU A 800 23.26 16.77 15.03
N ASP A 801 22.44 17.28 15.95
CA ASP A 801 21.55 16.46 16.77
C ASP A 801 20.11 16.56 16.28
N LEU A 802 19.51 15.40 16.01
CA LEU A 802 18.16 15.25 15.50
C LEU A 802 17.20 14.92 16.65
N TYR A 803 16.39 15.90 17.06
CA TYR A 803 15.39 15.74 18.12
C TYR A 803 13.98 15.60 17.53
N GLY A 804 13.16 14.65 18.02
CA GLY A 804 11.78 14.51 17.56
C GLY A 804 11.64 14.05 16.10
N PHE A 805 12.53 13.15 15.67
CA PHE A 805 12.52 12.47 14.37
C PHE A 805 12.24 10.97 14.55
N ASP A 806 10.97 10.58 14.46
CA ASP A 806 10.55 9.18 14.47
C ASP A 806 9.84 8.75 13.18
N PHE A 807 9.97 9.59 12.14
CA PHE A 807 9.47 9.30 10.79
C PHE A 807 7.96 8.99 10.77
N SER A 808 7.17 9.84 11.43
CA SER A 808 5.71 9.71 11.52
C SER A 808 5.25 8.45 12.26
N ALA A 809 6.13 7.83 13.04
CA ALA A 809 5.73 6.78 13.96
C ALA A 809 4.74 7.40 14.97
N THR A 810 5.15 8.40 15.73
CA THR A 810 4.23 9.08 16.64
C THR A 810 3.48 10.23 15.94
N GLY A 811 2.47 10.76 16.66
CA GLY A 811 1.72 11.92 16.22
C GLY A 811 2.58 13.17 16.11
N HIS A 812 1.96 14.29 15.77
CA HIS A 812 2.66 15.57 15.75
C HIS A 812 2.55 16.20 17.15
N VAL A 813 3.66 16.69 17.71
CA VAL A 813 3.75 17.32 19.04
C VAL A 813 2.63 18.35 19.28
N VAL A 814 2.36 19.16 18.27
CA VAL A 814 1.30 20.16 18.26
C VAL A 814 -0.08 19.62 17.87
N ARG A 815 -0.19 18.66 16.93
CA ARG A 815 -1.52 18.33 16.35
C ARG A 815 -2.19 17.17 17.10
N GLN A 816 -3.42 17.40 17.52
CA GLN A 816 -4.27 16.36 18.08
C GLN A 816 -4.87 15.47 17.00
N SER A 817 -5.22 16.07 15.85
CA SER A 817 -5.84 15.37 14.75
C SER A 817 -4.90 15.11 13.60
N GLN A 818 -5.15 14.01 12.89
CA GLN A 818 -4.43 13.72 11.66
C GLN A 818 -4.58 14.82 10.62
N ASN A 819 -3.52 14.97 9.80
CA ASN A 819 -3.61 15.77 8.59
C ASN A 819 -4.63 15.14 7.62
N ILE A 820 -5.36 15.98 6.87
CA ILE A 820 -6.34 15.57 5.85
C ILE A 820 -5.76 14.53 4.88
N LEU A 821 -4.50 14.68 4.47
CA LEU A 821 -3.84 13.76 3.56
C LEU A 821 -3.60 12.40 4.20
N VAL A 822 -3.10 12.36 5.45
CA VAL A 822 -2.89 11.13 6.21
C VAL A 822 -4.22 10.41 6.47
N ALA A 823 -5.25 11.14 6.92
CA ALA A 823 -6.57 10.56 7.18
C ALA A 823 -7.21 9.94 5.92
N ARG A 824 -6.87 10.46 4.73
CA ARG A 824 -7.30 9.96 3.42
C ARG A 824 -6.41 8.85 2.87
N ASN A 825 -5.38 8.43 3.59
CA ASN A 825 -4.33 7.56 3.08
C ASN A 825 -3.77 8.07 1.74
N LYS A 826 -3.49 9.38 1.70
CA LYS A 826 -2.81 10.04 0.59
C LYS A 826 -1.50 10.57 1.12
N PHE A 827 -0.43 9.83 0.88
CA PHE A 827 0.90 10.25 1.29
C PHE A 827 1.59 10.99 0.15
N THR A 828 2.04 12.22 0.42
CA THR A 828 2.99 12.92 -0.48
C THR A 828 4.44 12.51 -0.22
N HIS A 829 4.71 11.95 0.97
CA HIS A 829 6.01 11.54 1.47
C HIS A 829 5.90 10.10 2.00
N LEU A 830 6.94 9.27 1.88
CA LEU A 830 6.91 7.87 2.33
C LEU A 830 7.75 7.73 3.60
N PRO A 831 7.16 7.73 4.81
CA PRO A 831 7.94 7.86 6.04
C PRO A 831 8.93 6.72 6.28
N GLY A 832 8.59 5.48 5.89
CA GLY A 832 9.53 4.36 5.93
C GLY A 832 10.76 4.56 5.04
N VAL A 833 10.58 5.10 3.83
CA VAL A 833 11.71 5.42 2.92
C VAL A 833 12.59 6.52 3.53
N GLU A 834 11.99 7.52 4.17
CA GLU A 834 12.74 8.58 4.86
C GLU A 834 13.51 8.04 6.07
N ARG A 835 12.88 7.16 6.86
CA ARG A 835 13.51 6.48 8.00
C ARG A 835 14.72 5.68 7.54
N ASP A 836 14.52 4.80 6.56
CA ASP A 836 15.55 3.88 6.11
C ASP A 836 16.70 4.66 5.43
N TYR A 837 16.41 5.76 4.72
CA TYR A 837 17.46 6.67 4.25
C TYR A 837 18.28 7.24 5.41
N VAL A 838 17.63 7.75 6.46
CA VAL A 838 18.38 8.32 7.59
C VAL A 838 19.17 7.24 8.34
N LEU A 839 18.53 6.14 8.72
CA LEU A 839 19.15 5.08 9.51
C LEU A 839 20.25 4.33 8.76
N ASN A 840 20.06 4.06 7.46
CA ASN A 840 20.96 3.17 6.71
C ASN A 840 21.92 3.93 5.79
N SER A 841 21.61 5.18 5.44
CA SER A 841 22.45 5.98 4.52
C SER A 841 23.04 7.24 5.13
N VAL A 842 22.36 7.89 6.09
CA VAL A 842 22.85 9.13 6.70
C VAL A 842 23.73 8.84 7.92
N LEU A 843 23.16 8.22 8.95
CA LEU A 843 23.85 8.01 10.23
C LEU A 843 25.15 7.18 10.08
N PRO A 844 25.20 6.10 9.29
CA PRO A 844 26.43 5.32 9.15
C PRO A 844 27.54 6.03 8.36
N LYS A 845 27.19 7.08 7.58
CA LYS A 845 28.14 7.78 6.69
C LYS A 845 28.72 9.06 7.27
N ASP A 846 28.05 9.64 8.27
CA ASP A 846 28.45 10.92 8.85
C ASP A 846 28.35 10.87 10.37
N THR A 847 29.51 10.73 11.01
CA THR A 847 29.66 10.61 12.46
C THR A 847 29.33 11.88 13.23
N ARG A 848 29.15 13.02 12.53
CA ARG A 848 28.71 14.28 13.13
C ARG A 848 27.23 14.30 13.47
N ILE A 849 26.46 13.31 13.00
CA ILE A 849 25.00 13.30 13.05
C ILE A 849 24.53 12.26 14.07
N SER A 850 23.79 12.73 15.08
CA SER A 850 23.18 11.87 16.09
C SER A 850 21.66 11.93 16.02
N LEU A 851 21.02 10.76 16.01
CA LEU A 851 19.57 10.65 16.22
C LEU A 851 19.29 10.48 17.71
N ILE A 852 18.79 11.53 18.36
CA ILE A 852 18.53 11.51 19.81
C ILE A 852 17.20 10.83 20.08
N LYS A 853 17.26 9.67 20.75
CA LYS A 853 16.07 8.91 21.17
C LYS A 853 15.49 9.52 22.44
N SER A 854 14.18 9.73 22.46
CA SER A 854 13.46 10.07 23.69
C SER A 854 13.50 8.88 24.65
N ALA A 855 14.31 8.95 25.70
CA ALA A 855 14.23 7.99 26.79
C ALA A 855 12.87 8.14 27.48
N ARG A 856 12.19 7.03 27.82
CA ARG A 856 11.07 7.09 28.76
C ARG A 856 11.63 7.65 30.06
N ALA A 857 11.24 8.87 30.44
CA ALA A 857 11.52 9.36 31.77
C ALA A 857 10.95 8.34 32.78
N CYS A 858 11.82 7.77 33.63
CA CYS A 858 11.37 7.24 34.90
C CYS A 858 10.68 8.42 35.61
N CYS A 859 9.37 8.32 35.80
CA CYS A 859 8.60 9.31 36.55
C CYS A 859 9.29 9.54 37.90
N VAL A 860 9.55 10.81 38.23
CA VAL A 860 9.67 11.27 39.62
C VAL A 860 8.33 11.85 40.01
#